data_AF-A0A554VC98-F1
#
_entry.id   AF-A0A554VC98-F1
#
_cell.length_a   1.000
_cell.length_b   1.000
_cell.length_c   1.000
_cell.angle_alpha   90.00
_cell.angle_beta   90.00
_cell.angle_gamma   90.00
#
_symmetry.space_group_name_H-M   'P 1'
#
loop_
_entity.id
_entity.type
_entity.pdbx_description
1 polymer ?
#
loop_
_entity_poly.entity_id
_entity_poly.type
_entity_poly.pdbx_seq_one_letter_code
_entity_poly.pdbx_strand_id
1 'polypeptide(L)'
;MVLVLKQIRYFRKMRILILLIFTTPFCICGQTTLIDSKDADSLSIKEMKIHASVVGDIGVTQYTIEIFNHSQRQLSGELQFPLSDHQTIVGYALDINGELREAVAVDKAKGRAAYETIVSRNIDPGLVEKTEGNNFKTRIYPIPAKGSRIIRLDVLDKLTWDNGNLLVDLTLDFKEKIAKKDIQIDFIGFTENLELSGVESFTTKKNKELISITSTTTKEVHIIATPKQKRFTFYQKHENDYFYYNSTPVPSIENENIVPKSITILWDHSRSRKGLVDKEILFLKELCKRIATVDISIVLFNTEVTSIREIKVRNANTRKLERLLKDIAYDAATQYGCVDEIPKSDMYILCSDGLTNFGDITFKSAVSPLYTVTSQASNNPAKLKVIARDNGGVYLNLELQSITAALSVLMNNSVVFSGYKEKQLIEYYPKSNTRIDRSHFRSVVRGTELVTTSPVFDKYKKLNVSVTPLEIDHKIIDLKRFLAIEKVKELSLYPKENKEQLLSLALKYHLLTEFTSLIVLETFEDYITNEIIPPNEEWQKQYADNLKLARLKKQLEKLEAFEDQMDALSELLIWRYPDQEDTLEETFDKKEKDLEKKYDRIDDEYDQIERYLDSIDALRLPKQLDPIIDQNFEESTAEDATITIKVIQQGDNYLVTGIVEDGLPLPGVNIFVEGQNIGTVSDFDGNFSLEVPPGSVLNYSFIGFDTVEKEVVIGDHSIIMPSSEAMLEEVVIAGFSEKKATYKNGNDFLVSAPNIDDYQIFGYKEQLFIKKKDNHIVLGSNPLVFVDYEVDDFANIEWEEGKGELNYLDWHEVFSLEIIPREASRQLAGTLGNDGIIFVYTKDFVEDQRITIPININKHIKHELSKKVWTDIPESLQKIKKYDPEKRYIKYLNLTAQEKQPAGFYMAAGSIFAQDAPDLAAKIWSNIAEIQLDNHENIRTLAYQLRSIGKYKESVPLFQKILEVRPDEPIAHRDLAVTYGLLKEYNKAAEILRNALDGNWIERNHDPYDYTEVMNTLYNDYHSILKKEKHTKKSKYIISGDLRVVLTWTSSDTDIDLHLITPSGKDFYYGNDESDNIRYNTDITDGYGPEEIIVKKAEKGRYTIMIDFFADRQQTIHGPVGLSIEMYKYFGTEKEERTEKVLTLTKKAKNIQGAIIKF
;
A
#
# COMPACT_ATOMS: atom_id res chain seq x y z
N MET A 1 2.73 59.24 58.98
CA MET A 1 3.40 59.39 57.66
C MET A 1 4.88 58.95 57.73
N VAL A 2 5.16 57.68 58.11
CA VAL A 2 6.56 57.15 58.22
C VAL A 2 6.72 55.74 57.62
N LEU A 3 5.64 54.92 57.62
CA LEU A 3 5.68 53.55 57.10
C LEU A 3 5.79 53.43 55.57
N VAL A 4 5.38 54.45 54.80
CA VAL A 4 5.35 54.41 53.32
C VAL A 4 6.75 54.42 52.68
N LEU A 5 7.77 54.92 53.38
CA LEU A 5 9.13 55.08 52.81
C LEU A 5 10.07 53.88 52.96
N LYS A 6 9.63 52.75 53.57
CA LYS A 6 10.48 51.55 53.74
C LYS A 6 10.29 50.46 52.67
N GLN A 7 9.15 50.37 51.98
CA GLN A 7 8.94 49.32 50.96
C GLN A 7 9.66 49.59 49.63
N ILE A 8 9.95 50.84 49.28
CA ILE A 8 10.54 51.22 47.98
C ILE A 8 12.02 50.78 47.83
N ARG A 9 12.71 50.39 48.90
CA ARG A 9 14.15 50.03 48.86
C ARG A 9 14.47 48.55 48.62
N TYR A 10 13.50 47.64 48.61
CA TYR A 10 13.75 46.21 48.32
C TYR A 10 13.76 45.89 46.81
N PHE A 11 13.09 46.70 45.98
CA PHE A 11 12.86 46.43 44.56
C PHE A 11 14.04 46.73 43.60
N ARG A 12 15.29 46.79 44.10
CA ARG A 12 16.46 47.18 43.28
C ARG A 12 17.73 46.32 43.43
N LYS A 13 17.64 45.15 44.08
CA LYS A 13 18.71 44.13 44.15
C LYS A 13 18.21 42.69 43.97
N MET A 14 17.30 42.48 43.01
CA MET A 14 16.95 41.13 42.52
C MET A 14 16.93 41.12 40.98
N ARG A 15 18.10 41.38 40.40
CA ARG A 15 18.47 40.94 39.04
C ARG A 15 19.32 39.67 39.18
N ILE A 16 19.32 38.83 38.16
CA ILE A 16 19.82 37.45 38.15
C ILE A 16 18.83 36.48 38.84
N LEU A 17 18.65 35.31 38.23
CA LEU A 17 17.78 34.20 38.65
C LEU A 17 16.26 34.48 38.71
N ILE A 18 15.71 35.01 37.62
CA ILE A 18 14.45 34.44 37.11
C ILE A 18 14.87 33.42 36.06
N LEU A 19 14.88 32.14 36.44
CA LEU A 19 14.93 31.05 35.46
C LEU A 19 13.54 31.00 34.82
N LEU A 20 13.39 31.66 33.67
CA LEU A 20 12.15 31.64 32.92
C LEU A 20 12.04 30.26 32.29
N ILE A 21 11.37 29.34 32.98
CA ILE A 21 11.08 28.00 32.45
C ILE A 21 10.07 28.19 31.33
N PHE A 22 10.58 28.45 30.13
CA PHE A 22 9.88 28.18 28.90
C PHE A 22 9.68 26.66 28.83
N THR A 23 8.58 26.18 29.38
CA THR A 23 7.97 24.95 28.90
C THR A 23 7.37 25.26 27.53
N THR A 24 8.23 25.38 26.52
CA THR A 24 7.86 24.86 25.20
C THR A 24 7.40 23.43 25.45
N PRO A 25 6.25 23.00 24.88
CA PRO A 25 5.99 21.57 24.83
C PRO A 25 7.14 20.97 24.01
N PHE A 26 7.98 20.13 24.62
CA PHE A 26 8.90 19.31 23.86
C PHE A 26 8.07 18.58 22.82
N CYS A 27 8.39 18.77 21.54
CA CYS A 27 7.73 18.01 20.49
C CYS A 27 8.24 16.58 20.62
N ILE A 28 7.44 15.71 21.26
CA ILE A 28 7.71 14.29 21.30
C ILE A 28 7.41 13.76 19.89
N CYS A 29 8.36 13.99 18.98
CA CYS A 29 8.42 13.24 17.75
C CYS A 29 8.58 11.76 18.11
N GLY A 30 7.98 10.88 17.32
CA GLY A 30 8.15 9.44 17.54
C GLY A 30 9.59 9.07 17.21
N GLN A 31 10.38 8.63 18.20
CA GLN A 31 11.75 8.16 17.95
C GLN A 31 11.74 7.08 16.87
N THR A 32 12.51 7.31 15.82
CA THR A 32 12.63 6.43 14.66
C THR A 32 13.45 5.18 15.01
N THR A 33 13.18 4.06 14.36
CA THR A 33 14.08 2.89 14.35
C THR A 33 14.64 2.67 12.95
N LEU A 34 15.91 2.26 12.87
CA LEU A 34 16.61 1.80 11.67
C LEU A 34 16.25 0.35 11.29
N ILE A 35 15.83 -0.45 12.27
CA ILE A 35 15.23 -1.79 12.10
C ILE A 35 14.15 -1.95 13.20
N ASP A 36 12.96 -2.45 12.85
CA ASP A 36 11.91 -2.83 13.83
C ASP A 36 11.95 -4.35 14.08
N SER A 37 13.06 -4.84 14.65
CA SER A 37 13.29 -6.27 14.92
C SER A 37 14.04 -6.53 16.23
N LYS A 38 14.20 -7.82 16.59
CA LYS A 38 15.07 -8.24 17.71
C LYS A 38 16.54 -7.84 17.53
N ASP A 39 16.95 -7.54 16.31
CA ASP A 39 18.30 -7.14 15.92
C ASP A 39 18.49 -5.61 15.94
N ALA A 40 17.48 -4.82 16.32
CA ALA A 40 17.60 -3.36 16.42
C ALA A 40 18.75 -2.93 17.34
N ASP A 41 18.94 -3.64 18.46
CA ASP A 41 20.07 -3.46 19.40
C ASP A 41 21.45 -3.78 18.78
N SER A 42 21.50 -4.38 17.59
CA SER A 42 22.74 -4.65 16.85
C SER A 42 23.15 -3.54 15.88
N LEU A 43 22.33 -2.50 15.68
CA LEU A 43 22.74 -1.30 14.95
C LEU A 43 23.13 -0.15 15.89
N SER A 44 23.99 0.75 15.39
CA SER A 44 24.25 2.04 16.04
C SER A 44 24.61 3.12 15.03
N ILE A 45 24.34 4.38 15.35
CA ILE A 45 24.82 5.52 14.56
C ILE A 45 26.21 5.90 15.09
N LYS A 46 27.24 5.53 14.32
CA LYS A 46 28.64 5.74 14.67
C LYS A 46 29.02 7.22 14.58
N GLU A 47 28.53 7.91 13.55
CA GLU A 47 28.67 9.36 13.41
C GLU A 47 27.50 9.96 12.64
N MET A 48 26.99 11.09 13.13
CA MET A 48 25.99 11.92 12.46
C MET A 48 26.59 13.30 12.23
N LYS A 49 26.77 13.71 10.97
CA LYS A 49 27.20 15.07 10.60
C LYS A 49 25.99 15.86 10.10
N ILE A 50 25.79 17.05 10.66
CA ILE A 50 24.74 17.98 10.25
C ILE A 50 25.38 19.24 9.70
N HIS A 51 25.06 19.61 8.47
CA HIS A 51 25.38 20.93 7.91
C HIS A 51 24.09 21.64 7.50
N ALA A 52 23.72 22.69 8.25
CA ALA A 52 22.55 23.50 7.97
C ALA A 52 22.94 24.90 7.44
N SER A 53 22.39 25.31 6.32
CA SER A 53 22.48 26.69 5.79
C SER A 53 21.15 27.39 5.98
N VAL A 54 21.14 28.54 6.65
CA VAL A 54 19.92 29.27 7.04
C VAL A 54 19.93 30.69 6.50
N VAL A 55 18.98 31.01 5.62
CA VAL A 55 18.90 32.31 4.95
C VAL A 55 17.48 32.87 4.95
N GLY A 56 17.34 34.08 5.50
CA GLY A 56 16.04 34.72 5.68
C GLY A 56 15.16 33.93 6.65
N ASP A 57 14.17 33.22 6.13
CA ASP A 57 13.29 32.30 6.86
C ASP A 57 13.14 30.94 6.16
N ILE A 58 14.23 30.49 5.52
CA ILE A 58 14.44 29.16 4.94
C ILE A 58 15.69 28.53 5.57
N GLY A 59 15.66 27.23 5.83
CA GLY A 59 16.84 26.41 6.09
C GLY A 59 17.00 25.30 5.04
N VAL A 60 18.23 24.91 4.74
CA VAL A 60 18.56 23.66 4.03
C VAL A 60 19.55 22.90 4.92
N THR A 61 19.18 21.69 5.33
CA THR A 61 19.96 20.88 6.28
C THR A 61 20.35 19.56 5.63
N GLN A 62 21.66 19.34 5.50
CA GLN A 62 22.25 18.08 5.07
C GLN A 62 22.57 17.24 6.30
N TYR A 63 22.08 15.99 6.32
CA TYR A 63 22.32 15.00 7.36
C TYR A 63 23.12 13.84 6.75
N THR A 64 24.40 13.69 7.10
CA THR A 64 25.20 12.50 6.76
C THR A 64 25.24 11.57 7.96
N ILE A 65 24.83 10.31 7.79
CA ILE A 65 24.64 9.35 8.89
C ILE A 65 25.44 8.08 8.58
N GLU A 66 26.44 7.77 9.41
CA GLU A 66 27.15 6.50 9.39
C GLU A 66 26.45 5.50 10.32
N ILE A 67 25.83 4.47 9.73
CA ILE A 67 25.17 3.35 10.41
C ILE A 67 26.16 2.19 10.47
N PHE A 68 26.39 1.63 11.67
CA PHE A 68 27.30 0.50 11.89
C PHE A 68 26.57 -0.73 12.43
N ASN A 69 26.89 -1.90 11.87
CA ASN A 69 26.31 -3.22 12.22
C ASN A 69 27.25 -3.99 13.17
N HIS A 70 26.81 -4.20 14.41
CA HIS A 70 27.53 -4.95 15.44
C HIS A 70 27.37 -6.46 15.35
N SER A 71 26.48 -6.98 14.51
CA SER A 71 26.27 -8.43 14.35
C SER A 71 27.38 -9.08 13.51
N GLN A 72 27.38 -10.42 13.46
CA GLN A 72 28.26 -11.21 12.57
C GLN A 72 27.61 -11.52 11.22
N ARG A 73 26.44 -10.95 10.91
CA ARG A 73 25.67 -11.22 9.69
C ARG A 73 25.34 -9.95 8.93
N GLN A 74 25.08 -10.08 7.63
CA GLN A 74 24.48 -9.02 6.82
C GLN A 74 23.09 -8.67 7.36
N LEU A 75 22.73 -7.39 7.35
CA LEU A 75 21.42 -6.89 7.75
C LEU A 75 20.82 -5.98 6.67
N SER A 76 19.50 -5.93 6.58
CA SER A 76 18.75 -4.88 5.89
C SER A 76 18.39 -3.77 6.88
N GLY A 77 18.32 -2.52 6.40
CA GLY A 77 17.85 -1.37 7.19
C GLY A 77 16.62 -0.73 6.57
N GLU A 78 15.63 -0.38 7.38
CA GLU A 78 14.48 0.42 6.97
C GLU A 78 14.20 1.54 7.99
N LEU A 79 14.35 2.79 7.54
CA LEU A 79 14.16 3.98 8.35
C LEU A 79 12.88 4.70 7.93
N GLN A 80 11.91 4.81 8.84
CA GLN A 80 10.63 5.53 8.62
C GLN A 80 10.49 6.75 9.53
N PHE A 81 10.66 7.96 8.99
CA PHE A 81 10.64 9.21 9.76
C PHE A 81 9.57 10.19 9.28
N PRO A 82 8.74 10.77 10.18
CA PRO A 82 7.87 11.88 9.85
C PRO A 82 8.68 13.17 9.73
N LEU A 83 8.32 14.02 8.76
CA LEU A 83 8.77 15.41 8.72
C LEU A 83 7.61 16.35 9.05
N SER A 84 7.90 17.58 9.45
CA SER A 84 6.87 18.61 9.66
C SER A 84 6.33 19.17 8.35
N ASP A 85 5.10 19.70 8.31
CA ASP A 85 4.42 20.23 7.09
C ASP A 85 5.19 21.36 6.33
N HIS A 86 6.25 21.90 6.94
CA HIS A 86 7.10 22.95 6.39
C HIS A 86 8.46 22.45 5.89
N GLN A 87 8.80 21.19 6.18
CA GLN A 87 10.00 20.46 5.76
C GLN A 87 9.72 19.59 4.53
N THR A 88 10.74 19.26 3.74
CA THR A 88 10.64 18.37 2.57
C THR A 88 12.02 17.81 2.22
N ILE A 89 12.12 16.52 1.87
CA ILE A 89 13.35 15.94 1.32
C ILE A 89 13.61 16.52 -0.07
N VAL A 90 14.84 17.00 -0.29
CA VAL A 90 15.32 17.60 -1.55
C VAL A 90 16.62 16.95 -2.06
N GLY A 91 17.11 15.90 -1.41
CA GLY A 91 18.26 15.14 -1.88
C GLY A 91 18.48 13.89 -1.03
N TYR A 92 19.04 12.87 -1.67
CA TYR A 92 19.46 11.63 -1.04
C TYR A 92 20.75 11.14 -1.71
N ALA A 93 21.63 10.50 -0.95
CA ALA A 93 22.78 9.77 -1.48
C ALA A 93 23.09 8.56 -0.58
N LEU A 94 23.70 7.53 -1.17
CA LEU A 94 24.21 6.33 -0.50
C LEU A 94 25.70 6.16 -0.87
N ASP A 95 26.49 5.53 -0.01
CA ASP A 95 27.88 5.18 -0.28
C ASP A 95 28.01 3.93 -1.15
N ILE A 96 28.54 4.11 -2.36
CA ILE A 96 28.86 3.03 -3.31
C ILE A 96 30.37 3.02 -3.49
N ASN A 97 31.02 1.90 -3.17
CA ASN A 97 32.48 1.72 -3.26
C ASN A 97 33.32 2.85 -2.58
N GLY A 98 32.78 3.44 -1.52
CA GLY A 98 33.41 4.51 -0.73
C GLY A 98 33.11 5.95 -1.15
N GLU A 99 32.38 6.17 -2.25
CA GLU A 99 31.94 7.49 -2.70
C GLU A 99 30.41 7.66 -2.54
N LEU A 100 29.96 8.84 -2.11
CA LEU A 100 28.53 9.16 -2.03
C LEU A 100 27.95 9.41 -3.42
N ARG A 101 26.97 8.61 -3.83
CA ARG A 101 26.28 8.74 -5.11
C ARG A 101 24.90 9.37 -4.97
N GLU A 102 24.68 10.45 -5.72
CA GLU A 102 23.39 11.15 -5.76
C GLU A 102 22.26 10.25 -6.27
N ALA A 103 21.10 10.34 -5.61
CA ALA A 103 19.90 9.64 -6.01
C ALA A 103 19.15 10.37 -7.13
N VAL A 104 18.61 9.61 -8.08
CA VAL A 104 17.79 10.12 -9.18
C VAL A 104 16.32 9.83 -8.92
N ALA A 105 15.44 10.69 -9.44
CA ALA A 105 13.99 10.45 -9.37
C ALA A 105 13.57 9.46 -10.47
N VAL A 106 12.71 8.52 -10.10
CA VAL A 106 12.08 7.52 -10.96
C VAL A 106 10.59 7.43 -10.61
N ASP A 107 9.75 6.91 -11.52
CA ASP A 107 8.37 6.52 -11.16
C ASP A 107 8.40 5.54 -9.97
N LYS A 108 7.47 5.69 -9.04
CA LYS A 108 7.48 4.96 -7.76
C LYS A 108 7.36 3.44 -7.90
N ALA A 109 6.56 2.93 -8.84
CA ALA A 109 6.46 1.50 -9.07
C ALA A 109 7.76 0.95 -9.69
N LYS A 110 8.26 1.66 -10.70
CA LYS A 110 9.51 1.32 -11.41
C LYS A 110 10.75 1.41 -10.50
N GLY A 111 10.79 2.34 -9.56
CA GLY A 111 11.86 2.45 -8.56
C GLY A 111 11.84 1.34 -7.52
N ARG A 112 10.66 0.81 -7.18
CA ARG A 112 10.54 -0.41 -6.37
C ARG A 112 11.02 -1.61 -7.16
N ALA A 113 10.52 -1.79 -8.38
CA ALA A 113 10.92 -2.87 -9.28
C ALA A 113 12.45 -2.99 -9.39
N ALA A 114 13.12 -1.89 -9.73
CA ALA A 114 14.57 -1.81 -9.80
C ALA A 114 15.25 -2.16 -8.45
N TYR A 115 14.75 -1.62 -7.33
CA TYR A 115 15.35 -1.87 -6.02
C TYR A 115 15.32 -3.35 -5.64
N GLU A 116 14.15 -4.01 -5.63
CA GLU A 116 14.05 -5.38 -5.11
C GLU A 116 14.62 -6.44 -6.09
N THR A 117 14.64 -6.16 -7.41
CA THR A 117 15.38 -6.97 -8.41
C THR A 117 16.91 -6.82 -8.33
N ILE A 118 17.43 -5.78 -7.67
CA ILE A 118 18.87 -5.59 -7.42
C ILE A 118 19.26 -6.12 -6.03
N VAL A 119 18.37 -6.05 -5.04
CA VAL A 119 18.55 -6.72 -3.73
C VAL A 119 18.69 -8.24 -3.86
N SER A 120 17.91 -8.89 -4.74
CA SER A 120 18.02 -10.35 -4.94
C SER A 120 19.40 -10.78 -5.48
N ARG A 121 20.13 -9.87 -6.14
CA ARG A 121 21.51 -10.06 -6.62
C ARG A 121 22.59 -9.77 -5.57
N ASN A 122 22.20 -9.41 -4.34
CA ASN A 122 23.07 -8.98 -3.23
C ASN A 122 23.92 -7.71 -3.50
N ILE A 123 23.48 -6.85 -4.42
CA ILE A 123 24.11 -5.56 -4.79
C ILE A 123 23.73 -4.45 -3.77
N ASP A 124 24.34 -3.26 -3.84
CA ASP A 124 24.13 -2.10 -2.94
C ASP A 124 23.09 -1.04 -3.43
N PRO A 125 21.75 -1.26 -3.47
CA PRO A 125 20.78 -0.22 -3.84
C PRO A 125 20.28 0.61 -2.63
N GLY A 126 19.95 1.87 -2.89
CA GLY A 126 19.27 2.75 -1.92
C GLY A 126 17.97 3.32 -2.49
N LEU A 127 16.87 3.28 -1.72
CA LEU A 127 15.55 3.76 -2.16
C LEU A 127 14.86 4.60 -1.09
N VAL A 128 14.50 5.84 -1.43
CA VAL A 128 13.66 6.73 -0.60
C VAL A 128 12.28 6.92 -1.23
N GLU A 129 11.25 6.74 -0.43
CA GLU A 129 9.85 6.88 -0.82
C GLU A 129 9.11 7.87 0.11
N LYS A 130 8.15 8.61 -0.45
CA LYS A 130 7.11 9.25 0.37
C LYS A 130 5.98 8.24 0.61
N THR A 131 5.64 8.03 1.88
CA THR A 131 4.47 7.23 2.32
C THR A 131 3.29 8.15 2.62
N GLU A 132 2.10 7.59 2.85
CA GLU A 132 0.91 8.38 3.17
C GLU A 132 1.12 9.34 4.36
N GLY A 133 0.68 10.58 4.15
CA GLY A 133 0.92 11.69 5.07
C GLY A 133 2.15 12.52 4.68
N ASN A 134 2.87 12.98 5.69
CA ASN A 134 4.19 13.62 5.55
C ASN A 134 5.32 12.73 6.13
N ASN A 135 5.18 11.42 5.94
CA ASN A 135 6.09 10.39 6.44
C ASN A 135 6.96 9.83 5.30
N PHE A 136 8.25 9.67 5.57
CA PHE A 136 9.25 9.29 4.59
C PHE A 136 9.92 7.98 5.00
N LYS A 137 10.12 7.09 4.04
CA LYS A 137 10.67 5.74 4.23
C LYS A 137 11.91 5.60 3.35
N THR A 138 13.03 5.19 3.93
CA THR A 138 14.21 4.79 3.15
C THR A 138 14.61 3.36 3.48
N ARG A 139 14.91 2.58 2.44
CA ARG A 139 15.47 1.24 2.55
C ARG A 139 16.96 1.29 2.19
N ILE A 140 17.76 0.57 2.96
CA ILE A 140 19.22 0.47 2.81
C ILE A 140 19.56 -1.01 2.83
N TYR A 141 20.10 -1.52 1.73
CA TYR A 141 20.60 -2.88 1.64
C TYR A 141 21.92 -2.89 0.85
N PRO A 142 22.88 -3.75 1.20
CA PRO A 142 23.06 -4.41 2.48
C PRO A 142 23.75 -3.49 3.50
N ILE A 143 23.59 -3.76 4.80
CA ILE A 143 24.47 -3.23 5.86
C ILE A 143 25.45 -4.36 6.25
N PRO A 144 26.73 -4.31 5.82
CA PRO A 144 27.64 -5.45 5.92
C PRO A 144 27.91 -5.90 7.36
N ALA A 145 28.18 -7.19 7.55
CA ALA A 145 28.60 -7.75 8.85
C ALA A 145 29.85 -7.01 9.37
N LYS A 146 29.80 -6.52 10.61
CA LYS A 146 30.87 -5.69 11.22
C LYS A 146 31.27 -4.44 10.41
N GLY A 147 30.43 -4.01 9.48
CA GLY A 147 30.69 -2.88 8.58
C GLY A 147 29.82 -1.65 8.84
N SER A 148 30.06 -0.62 8.03
CA SER A 148 29.28 0.61 7.99
C SER A 148 28.52 0.76 6.66
N ARG A 149 27.46 1.57 6.66
CA ARG A 149 26.94 2.31 5.49
C ARG A 149 26.76 3.78 5.83
N ILE A 150 26.82 4.63 4.82
CA ILE A 150 26.71 6.09 4.94
C ILE A 150 25.62 6.61 3.99
N ILE A 151 24.53 7.11 4.57
CA ILE A 151 23.51 7.87 3.83
C ILE A 151 23.70 9.37 3.98
N ARG A 152 23.27 10.14 2.97
CA ARG A 152 23.01 11.57 3.07
C ARG A 152 21.53 11.85 2.83
N LEU A 153 20.91 12.68 3.67
CA LEU A 153 19.56 13.21 3.51
C LEU A 153 19.60 14.73 3.50
N ASP A 154 19.11 15.37 2.44
CA ASP A 154 19.03 16.83 2.34
C ASP A 154 17.58 17.28 2.55
N VAL A 155 17.32 18.10 3.58
CA VAL A 155 15.99 18.55 3.98
C VAL A 155 15.89 20.07 3.83
N LEU A 156 14.93 20.52 3.03
CA LEU A 156 14.54 21.93 2.92
C LEU A 156 13.45 22.24 3.96
N ASP A 157 13.65 23.27 4.77
CA ASP A 157 12.75 23.71 5.84
C ASP A 157 12.29 25.17 5.63
N LYS A 158 10.98 25.41 5.63
CA LYS A 158 10.37 26.74 5.65
C LYS A 158 10.06 27.16 7.10
N LEU A 159 11.12 27.42 7.87
CA LEU A 159 11.19 27.76 9.30
C LEU A 159 9.98 28.54 9.86
N THR A 160 9.64 28.34 11.14
CA THR A 160 8.45 28.98 11.73
C THR A 160 8.77 30.26 12.50
N TRP A 161 8.01 31.33 12.22
CA TRP A 161 8.09 32.64 12.91
C TRP A 161 7.27 32.65 14.21
N ASP A 162 7.91 32.83 15.36
CA ASP A 162 7.24 33.17 16.61
C ASP A 162 7.76 34.49 17.19
N ASN A 163 6.86 35.38 17.59
CA ASN A 163 7.11 36.69 18.21
C ASN A 163 8.12 37.65 17.49
N GLY A 164 8.65 37.28 16.32
CA GLY A 164 9.67 38.00 15.58
C GLY A 164 11.03 37.31 15.51
N ASN A 165 11.16 36.13 16.12
CA ASN A 165 12.28 35.21 16.00
C ASN A 165 11.90 34.06 15.05
N LEU A 166 12.88 33.25 14.67
CA LEU A 166 12.72 32.01 13.92
C LEU A 166 13.20 30.84 14.78
N LEU A 167 12.41 29.78 14.83
CA LEU A 167 12.86 28.48 15.35
C LEU A 167 13.56 27.71 14.22
N VAL A 168 14.78 27.24 14.48
CA VAL A 168 15.51 26.28 13.66
C VAL A 168 15.61 24.99 14.45
N ASP A 169 15.08 23.91 13.88
CA ASP A 169 15.05 22.58 14.49
C ASP A 169 15.89 21.59 13.67
N LEU A 170 16.69 20.78 14.36
CA LEU A 170 17.73 19.91 13.78
C LEU A 170 17.66 18.48 14.33
N THR A 171 16.41 18.02 14.38
CA THR A 171 15.91 16.77 14.95
C THR A 171 15.56 15.78 13.85
N LEU A 172 16.48 14.83 13.63
CA LEU A 172 16.13 13.49 13.18
C LEU A 172 16.44 12.59 14.39
N ASP A 173 15.38 12.03 14.97
CA ASP A 173 15.45 11.35 16.26
C ASP A 173 15.40 9.84 16.07
N PHE A 174 16.36 9.13 16.65
CA PHE A 174 16.58 7.69 16.51
C PHE A 174 16.50 7.04 17.91
N LYS A 175 16.02 5.79 18.00
CA LYS A 175 16.13 4.98 19.22
C LYS A 175 17.54 4.43 19.40
N GLU A 176 18.23 4.17 18.29
CA GLU A 176 19.59 3.66 18.25
C GLU A 176 20.58 4.66 18.84
N LYS A 177 21.59 4.14 19.54
CA LYS A 177 22.58 4.97 20.22
C LYS A 177 23.45 5.73 19.22
N ILE A 178 23.29 7.05 19.17
CA ILE A 178 24.20 7.97 18.47
C ILE A 178 25.48 8.12 19.29
N ALA A 179 26.63 7.70 18.73
CA ALA A 179 27.93 7.81 19.39
C ALA A 179 28.54 9.22 19.28
N LYS A 180 28.29 9.94 18.17
CA LYS A 180 28.79 11.31 17.92
C LYS A 180 27.85 12.08 16.97
N LYS A 181 27.42 13.29 17.36
CA LYS A 181 26.65 14.23 16.51
C LYS A 181 27.44 15.51 16.32
N ASP A 182 28.06 15.69 15.15
CA ASP A 182 28.75 16.91 14.74
C ASP A 182 27.77 17.84 14.01
N ILE A 183 27.82 19.13 14.33
CA ILE A 183 26.85 20.13 13.87
C ILE A 183 27.59 21.38 13.39
N GLN A 184 27.37 21.78 12.14
CA GLN A 184 27.72 23.07 11.56
C GLN A 184 26.45 23.79 11.08
N ILE A 185 26.30 25.08 11.40
CA ILE A 185 25.12 25.87 11.04
C ILE A 185 25.54 27.27 10.58
N ASP A 186 25.23 27.59 9.34
CA ASP A 186 25.66 28.79 8.63
C ASP A 186 24.49 29.76 8.43
N PHE A 187 24.39 30.75 9.32
CA PHE A 187 23.33 31.77 9.31
C PHE A 187 23.71 33.00 8.49
N ILE A 188 22.89 33.35 7.50
CA ILE A 188 23.09 34.50 6.62
C ILE A 188 21.95 35.52 6.81
N GLY A 189 22.31 36.76 7.15
CA GLY A 189 21.33 37.83 7.41
C GLY A 189 20.79 37.88 8.84
N PHE A 190 21.39 37.15 9.79
CA PHE A 190 20.97 37.08 11.20
C PHE A 190 21.75 38.00 12.14
N THR A 191 21.16 38.29 13.31
CA THR A 191 21.86 38.98 14.40
C THR A 191 22.71 37.99 15.22
N GLU A 192 23.59 38.52 16.08
CA GLU A 192 24.44 37.71 16.97
C GLU A 192 23.67 37.13 18.18
N ASN A 193 22.40 37.49 18.34
CA ASN A 193 21.52 36.96 19.38
C ASN A 193 20.89 35.64 18.88
N LEU A 194 21.62 34.55 19.11
CA LEU A 194 21.21 33.18 18.85
C LEU A 194 21.12 32.46 20.20
N GLU A 195 19.93 31.95 20.56
CA GLU A 195 19.72 31.18 21.78
C GLU A 195 19.73 29.69 21.43
N LEU A 196 20.60 28.91 22.08
CA LEU A 196 20.77 27.48 21.81
C LEU A 196 20.41 26.66 23.05
N SER A 197 19.75 25.53 22.83
CA SER A 197 19.45 24.52 23.85
C SER A 197 20.07 23.17 23.48
N GLY A 198 20.37 22.33 24.49
CA GLY A 198 20.91 20.97 24.29
C GLY A 198 22.42 20.88 24.01
N VAL A 199 23.13 22.01 23.88
CA VAL A 199 24.57 22.09 23.59
C VAL A 199 25.36 22.54 24.83
N GLU A 200 26.47 21.86 25.15
CA GLU A 200 27.33 22.21 26.29
C GLU A 200 28.41 23.25 25.94
N SER A 201 28.90 23.26 24.69
CA SER A 201 29.74 24.34 24.17
C SER A 201 29.65 24.42 22.64
N PHE A 202 29.81 25.63 22.09
CA PHE A 202 29.80 25.87 20.65
C PHE A 202 30.86 26.91 20.26
N THR A 203 31.45 26.74 19.08
CA THR A 203 32.41 27.69 18.49
C THR A 203 31.74 28.49 17.39
N THR A 204 31.67 29.81 17.54
CA THR A 204 31.16 30.73 16.53
C THR A 204 32.29 31.33 15.71
N LYS A 205 32.29 31.10 14.39
CA LYS A 205 33.13 31.82 13.42
C LYS A 205 32.27 32.87 12.72
N LYS A 206 32.86 34.04 12.41
CA LYS A 206 32.13 35.18 11.84
C LYS A 206 32.88 35.79 10.66
N ASN A 207 32.15 36.02 9.57
CA ASN A 207 32.55 36.94 8.50
C ASN A 207 31.50 38.08 8.43
N LYS A 208 31.62 39.03 7.50
CA LYS A 208 30.77 40.25 7.46
C LYS A 208 29.26 39.96 7.48
N GLU A 209 28.82 38.90 6.82
CA GLU A 209 27.39 38.59 6.65
C GLU A 209 26.98 37.17 7.09
N LEU A 210 27.97 36.32 7.38
CA LEU A 210 27.82 34.91 7.79
C LEU A 210 28.21 34.73 9.26
N ILE A 211 27.34 34.07 10.02
CA ILE A 211 27.60 33.57 11.38
C ILE A 211 27.57 32.04 11.31
N SER A 212 28.72 31.40 11.51
CA SER A 212 28.87 29.95 11.47
C SER A 212 29.00 29.40 12.89
N ILE A 213 28.04 28.59 13.33
CA ILE A 213 28.09 27.85 14.60
C ILE A 213 28.64 26.44 14.32
N THR A 214 29.53 25.97 15.18
CA THR A 214 30.05 24.59 15.17
C THR A 214 30.01 23.99 16.57
N SER A 215 29.61 22.73 16.70
CA SER A 215 29.55 21.98 17.97
C SER A 215 29.55 20.46 17.74
N THR A 216 29.91 19.71 18.78
CA THR A 216 29.75 18.25 18.87
C THR A 216 28.93 17.93 20.12
N THR A 217 27.91 17.08 19.98
CA THR A 217 27.01 16.69 21.07
C THR A 217 26.53 15.23 20.89
N THR A 218 25.67 14.77 21.79
CA THR A 218 24.83 13.56 21.64
C THR A 218 23.35 13.83 21.95
N LYS A 219 22.98 15.10 22.17
CA LYS A 219 21.64 15.57 22.55
C LYS A 219 20.93 16.22 21.35
N GLU A 220 19.61 16.34 21.45
CA GLU A 220 18.79 17.21 20.60
C GLU A 220 19.29 18.67 20.69
N VAL A 221 19.10 19.45 19.61
CA VAL A 221 19.53 20.85 19.55
C VAL A 221 18.46 21.68 18.83
N HIS A 222 17.85 22.61 19.56
CA HIS A 222 16.97 23.63 19.01
C HIS A 222 17.63 25.01 19.13
N ILE A 223 17.43 25.86 18.12
CA ILE A 223 17.99 27.22 18.08
C ILE A 223 16.90 28.25 17.80
N ILE A 224 16.84 29.28 18.63
CA ILE A 224 16.01 30.46 18.40
C ILE A 224 16.92 31.56 17.82
N ALA A 225 16.69 31.89 16.55
CA ALA A 225 17.51 32.83 15.80
C ALA A 225 16.75 34.14 15.53
N THR A 226 17.38 35.28 15.83
CA THR A 226 16.77 36.60 15.57
C THR A 226 17.32 37.19 14.25
N PRO A 227 16.51 37.28 13.18
CA PRO A 227 16.96 37.83 11.89
C PRO A 227 17.19 39.37 11.94
N LYS A 228 18.07 39.90 11.08
CA LYS A 228 18.33 41.36 10.97
C LYS A 228 17.13 42.15 10.44
N GLN A 229 16.26 41.51 9.66
CA GLN A 229 15.09 42.12 9.01
C GLN A 229 13.88 41.20 9.15
N LYS A 230 12.67 41.77 9.12
CA LYS A 230 11.40 40.99 9.09
C LYS A 230 10.83 40.82 7.68
N ARG A 231 11.56 41.28 6.66
CA ARG A 231 11.23 41.14 5.25
C ARG A 231 12.46 40.68 4.51
N PHE A 232 12.27 39.79 3.54
CA PHE A 232 13.31 39.28 2.67
C PHE A 232 12.78 39.22 1.25
N THR A 233 13.58 39.69 0.30
CA THR A 233 13.47 39.26 -1.09
C THR A 233 14.86 38.86 -1.56
N PHE A 234 15.00 37.61 -2.01
CA PHE A 234 16.21 37.11 -2.66
C PHE A 234 15.92 36.85 -4.14
N TYR A 235 16.93 36.97 -5.00
CA TYR A 235 16.84 36.58 -6.40
C TYR A 235 18.06 35.82 -6.91
N GLN A 236 17.84 35.08 -7.99
CA GLN A 236 18.86 34.46 -8.84
C GLN A 236 18.47 34.69 -10.30
N LYS A 237 19.47 34.90 -11.16
CA LYS A 237 19.30 34.81 -12.60
C LYS A 237 19.73 33.42 -13.06
N HIS A 238 18.91 32.76 -13.89
CA HIS A 238 19.26 31.48 -14.48
C HIS A 238 18.79 31.46 -15.94
N GLU A 239 19.70 31.17 -16.87
CA GLU A 239 19.50 31.36 -18.31
C GLU A 239 19.03 32.79 -18.62
N ASN A 240 17.79 32.95 -19.11
CA ASN A 240 17.15 34.24 -19.41
C ASN A 240 16.15 34.71 -18.33
N ASP A 241 15.82 33.86 -17.35
CA ASP A 241 14.81 34.12 -16.33
C ASP A 241 15.41 34.58 -14.99
N TYR A 242 14.57 35.25 -14.20
CA TYR A 242 14.84 35.65 -12.83
C TYR A 242 13.90 34.91 -11.88
N PHE A 243 14.48 34.23 -10.89
CA PHE A 243 13.79 33.48 -9.85
C PHE A 243 13.93 34.23 -8.53
N TYR A 244 12.83 34.32 -7.76
CA TYR A 244 12.75 35.10 -6.54
C TYR A 244 12.15 34.28 -5.40
N TYR A 245 12.63 34.53 -4.18
CA TYR A 245 11.90 34.20 -2.96
C TYR A 245 11.52 35.48 -2.23
N ASN A 246 10.27 35.60 -1.78
CA ASN A 246 9.81 36.70 -0.93
C ASN A 246 9.24 36.18 0.39
N SER A 247 9.57 36.85 1.49
CA SER A 247 8.89 36.72 2.77
C SER A 247 8.60 38.11 3.37
N THR A 248 7.37 38.34 3.82
CA THR A 248 6.95 39.60 4.47
C THR A 248 5.87 39.36 5.53
N PRO A 249 5.80 40.13 6.63
CA PRO A 249 4.72 40.01 7.59
C PRO A 249 3.39 40.34 6.92
N VAL A 250 2.34 39.58 7.27
CA VAL A 250 0.96 39.84 6.82
C VAL A 250 0.42 41.08 7.56
N PRO A 251 -0.28 42.00 6.88
CA PRO A 251 -0.84 43.18 7.54
C PRO A 251 -1.96 42.81 8.53
N SER A 252 -1.92 43.39 9.73
CA SER A 252 -2.95 43.22 10.75
C SER A 252 -4.21 44.04 10.42
N ILE A 253 -5.38 43.40 10.43
CA ILE A 253 -6.69 44.02 10.23
C ILE A 253 -7.23 44.55 11.58
N GLU A 254 -7.94 45.68 11.58
CA GLU A 254 -8.78 46.07 12.73
C GLU A 254 -10.06 45.21 12.70
N ASN A 255 -10.26 44.40 13.74
CA ASN A 255 -11.09 43.18 13.62
C ASN A 255 -12.59 43.44 13.49
N GLU A 256 -13.20 42.85 12.45
CA GLU A 256 -14.54 42.26 12.55
C GLU A 256 -14.39 40.86 13.16
N ASN A 257 -14.57 40.72 14.48
CA ASN A 257 -14.58 39.41 15.14
C ASN A 257 -15.84 38.64 14.72
N ILE A 258 -15.66 37.49 14.06
CA ILE A 258 -16.79 36.59 13.79
C ILE A 258 -17.08 35.83 15.09
N VAL A 259 -18.30 35.98 15.62
CA VAL A 259 -18.75 35.25 16.82
C VAL A 259 -19.87 34.28 16.42
N PRO A 260 -19.54 33.02 16.10
CA PRO A 260 -20.53 32.03 15.67
C PRO A 260 -21.46 31.67 16.83
N LYS A 261 -22.76 31.51 16.54
CA LYS A 261 -23.78 31.11 17.52
C LYS A 261 -23.94 29.59 17.57
N SER A 262 -23.59 28.94 16.47
CA SER A 262 -23.63 27.51 16.22
C SER A 262 -22.33 27.01 15.60
N ILE A 263 -21.81 25.89 16.08
CA ILE A 263 -20.61 25.22 15.53
C ILE A 263 -20.94 23.74 15.33
N THR A 264 -20.56 23.18 14.19
CA THR A 264 -20.54 21.73 14.01
C THR A 264 -19.10 21.20 14.00
N ILE A 265 -18.81 20.29 14.92
CA ILE A 265 -17.52 19.60 15.04
C ILE A 265 -17.67 18.22 14.40
N LEU A 266 -16.97 18.00 13.30
CA LEU A 266 -16.74 16.68 12.73
C LEU A 266 -15.54 16.09 13.47
N TRP A 267 -15.77 15.04 14.24
CA TRP A 267 -14.76 14.42 15.09
C TRP A 267 -14.49 12.99 14.63
N ASP A 268 -13.39 12.84 13.92
CA ASP A 268 -12.86 11.53 13.54
C ASP A 268 -12.45 10.76 14.80
N HIS A 269 -12.86 9.49 14.92
CA HIS A 269 -12.43 8.61 16.00
C HIS A 269 -11.89 7.26 15.51
N SER A 270 -11.27 7.27 14.33
CA SER A 270 -10.38 6.21 13.87
C SER A 270 -9.25 5.92 14.87
N ARG A 271 -8.64 4.74 14.74
CA ARG A 271 -7.64 4.24 15.69
C ARG A 271 -6.32 5.03 15.60
N SER A 272 -5.94 5.59 14.45
CA SER A 272 -4.75 6.43 14.27
C SER A 272 -4.64 7.54 15.32
N ARG A 273 -5.76 8.21 15.61
CA ARG A 273 -5.87 9.37 16.51
C ARG A 273 -5.77 9.03 18.00
N LYS A 274 -5.76 7.75 18.36
CA LYS A 274 -5.92 7.26 19.73
C LYS A 274 -4.82 7.77 20.66
N GLY A 275 -5.21 8.64 21.59
CA GLY A 275 -4.31 9.23 22.60
C GLY A 275 -3.56 10.49 22.15
N LEU A 276 -3.81 11.01 20.94
CA LEU A 276 -3.05 12.12 20.34
C LEU A 276 -3.85 13.42 20.17
N VAL A 277 -5.07 13.47 20.74
CA VAL A 277 -6.08 14.53 20.58
C VAL A 277 -6.12 15.61 21.69
N ASP A 278 -5.32 15.48 22.77
CA ASP A 278 -5.46 16.37 23.94
C ASP A 278 -5.21 17.86 23.63
N LYS A 279 -4.32 18.17 22.67
CA LYS A 279 -4.09 19.54 22.15
C LYS A 279 -5.34 20.09 21.44
N GLU A 280 -6.09 19.27 20.71
CA GLU A 280 -7.34 19.67 20.03
C GLU A 280 -8.50 19.88 21.02
N ILE A 281 -8.62 19.01 22.03
CA ILE A 281 -9.60 19.18 23.11
C ILE A 281 -9.33 20.49 23.85
N LEU A 282 -8.04 20.85 24.06
CA LEU A 282 -7.65 22.14 24.63
C LEU A 282 -7.96 23.32 23.68
N PHE A 283 -7.72 23.19 22.38
CA PHE A 283 -8.09 24.21 21.38
C PHE A 283 -9.60 24.49 21.39
N LEU A 284 -10.43 23.44 21.33
CA LEU A 284 -11.90 23.57 21.40
C LEU A 284 -12.37 24.18 22.72
N LYS A 285 -11.69 23.88 23.83
CA LYS A 285 -11.95 24.48 25.15
C LYS A 285 -11.66 25.97 25.18
N GLU A 286 -10.50 26.41 24.67
CA GLU A 286 -10.16 27.83 24.61
C GLU A 286 -11.02 28.60 23.58
N LEU A 287 -11.44 27.95 22.48
CA LEU A 287 -12.46 28.48 21.55
C LEU A 287 -13.79 28.75 22.26
N CYS A 288 -14.30 27.75 22.99
CA CYS A 288 -15.55 27.87 23.75
C CYS A 288 -15.48 28.94 24.84
N LYS A 289 -14.32 29.16 25.46
CA LYS A 289 -14.08 30.28 26.38
C LYS A 289 -14.07 31.63 25.68
N ARG A 290 -13.48 31.71 24.47
CA ARG A 290 -13.39 32.94 23.65
C ARG A 290 -14.77 33.41 23.19
N ILE A 291 -15.66 32.49 22.85
CA ILE A 291 -17.05 32.77 22.40
C ILE A 291 -18.02 32.89 23.59
N ALA A 292 -17.77 32.17 24.69
CA ALA A 292 -18.54 32.10 25.94
C ALA A 292 -19.98 31.53 25.86
N THR A 293 -20.72 31.74 24.77
CA THR A 293 -22.07 31.20 24.54
C THR A 293 -22.22 30.73 23.10
N VAL A 294 -22.36 29.42 22.90
CA VAL A 294 -22.47 28.76 21.59
C VAL A 294 -23.22 27.43 21.71
N ASP A 295 -23.99 27.05 20.70
CA ASP A 295 -24.55 25.70 20.56
C ASP A 295 -23.65 24.86 19.65
N ILE A 296 -23.30 23.65 20.08
CA ILE A 296 -22.32 22.79 19.43
C ILE A 296 -22.97 21.46 19.06
N SER A 297 -22.97 21.14 17.77
CA SER A 297 -23.27 19.79 17.28
C SER A 297 -21.95 19.04 17.06
N ILE A 298 -21.89 17.78 17.48
CA ILE A 298 -20.70 16.95 17.36
C ILE A 298 -21.10 15.69 16.60
N VAL A 299 -20.48 15.48 15.43
CA VAL A 299 -20.65 14.29 14.60
C VAL A 299 -19.43 13.41 14.85
N LEU A 300 -19.61 12.28 15.53
CA LEU A 300 -18.59 11.25 15.66
C LEU A 300 -18.66 10.34 14.43
N PHE A 301 -17.54 10.15 13.75
CA PHE A 301 -17.45 9.26 12.59
C PHE A 301 -16.10 8.54 12.54
N ASN A 302 -16.06 7.41 11.81
CA ASN A 302 -14.82 6.75 11.41
C ASN A 302 -14.98 6.14 10.02
N THR A 303 -15.47 4.90 9.93
CA THR A 303 -15.92 4.23 8.69
C THR A 303 -17.37 4.59 8.35
N GLU A 304 -18.11 5.00 9.38
CA GLU A 304 -19.53 5.38 9.37
C GLU A 304 -19.74 6.54 10.37
N VAL A 305 -20.87 7.24 10.29
CA VAL A 305 -21.28 8.19 11.35
C VAL A 305 -21.83 7.39 12.54
N THR A 306 -21.08 7.36 13.64
CA THR A 306 -21.38 6.52 14.81
C THR A 306 -22.33 7.18 15.81
N SER A 307 -22.30 8.52 15.94
CA SER A 307 -23.36 9.27 16.63
C SER A 307 -23.28 10.78 16.39
N ILE A 308 -24.44 11.45 16.50
CA ILE A 308 -24.54 12.90 16.58
C ILE A 308 -24.94 13.31 18.01
N ARG A 309 -24.31 14.36 18.56
CA ARG A 309 -24.51 14.84 19.94
C ARG A 309 -24.62 16.37 19.99
N GLU A 310 -25.61 16.92 20.68
CA GLU A 310 -25.72 18.36 20.95
C GLU A 310 -25.18 18.75 22.33
N ILE A 311 -24.40 19.83 22.40
CA ILE A 311 -23.90 20.45 23.63
C ILE A 311 -24.11 21.96 23.58
N LYS A 312 -24.81 22.50 24.58
CA LYS A 312 -25.05 23.95 24.71
C LYS A 312 -24.06 24.56 25.71
N VAL A 313 -23.06 25.28 25.21
CA VAL A 313 -22.07 26.00 26.03
C VAL A 313 -22.66 27.36 26.41
N ARG A 314 -22.65 27.67 27.70
CA ARG A 314 -23.09 28.96 28.26
C ARG A 314 -22.10 29.39 29.34
N ASN A 315 -21.83 30.69 29.43
CA ASN A 315 -20.88 31.27 30.39
C ASN A 315 -19.51 30.55 30.40
N ALA A 316 -18.99 30.21 29.21
CA ALA A 316 -17.74 29.48 28.99
C ALA A 316 -17.63 28.09 29.67
N ASN A 317 -18.75 27.46 30.06
CA ASN A 317 -18.73 26.16 30.74
C ASN A 317 -18.53 24.99 29.76
N THR A 318 -17.28 24.57 29.62
CA THR A 318 -16.81 23.49 28.73
C THR A 318 -16.91 22.07 29.30
N ARG A 319 -17.29 21.89 30.58
CA ARG A 319 -17.16 20.59 31.28
C ARG A 319 -17.88 19.42 30.61
N LYS A 320 -19.01 19.67 29.92
CA LYS A 320 -19.74 18.62 29.17
C LYS A 320 -18.99 18.20 27.90
N LEU A 321 -18.40 19.16 27.18
CA LEU A 321 -17.60 18.93 25.98
C LEU A 321 -16.31 18.18 26.32
N GLU A 322 -15.55 18.68 27.30
CA GLU A 322 -14.30 18.06 27.75
C GLU A 322 -14.50 16.62 28.24
N ARG A 323 -15.61 16.33 28.90
CA ARG A 323 -15.95 14.97 29.31
C ARG A 323 -16.31 14.10 28.11
N LEU A 324 -17.23 14.56 27.24
CA LEU A 324 -17.65 13.76 26.09
C LEU A 324 -16.45 13.35 25.23
N LEU A 325 -15.57 14.29 24.88
CA LEU A 325 -14.43 14.02 24.00
C LEU A 325 -13.38 13.07 24.64
N LYS A 326 -13.29 13.02 25.97
CA LYS A 326 -12.40 12.10 26.71
C LYS A 326 -13.03 10.72 26.97
N ASP A 327 -14.36 10.62 26.95
CA ASP A 327 -15.11 9.37 27.09
C ASP A 327 -15.29 8.63 25.72
N ILE A 328 -14.69 9.10 24.61
CA ILE A 328 -14.74 8.47 23.27
C ILE A 328 -13.81 7.26 23.16
N ALA A 329 -14.32 6.18 22.56
CA ALA A 329 -13.51 5.04 22.12
C ALA A 329 -13.03 5.21 20.68
N TYR A 330 -11.73 5.00 20.45
CA TYR A 330 -11.06 5.09 19.15
C TYR A 330 -10.79 3.70 18.57
N ASP A 331 -11.31 3.44 17.37
CA ASP A 331 -11.32 2.16 16.66
C ASP A 331 -11.67 2.36 15.18
N ALA A 332 -11.33 1.38 14.33
CA ALA A 332 -11.54 1.36 12.89
C ALA A 332 -10.77 2.47 12.14
N ALA A 333 -10.87 2.48 10.80
CA ALA A 333 -10.19 3.46 9.94
C ALA A 333 -11.08 4.65 9.54
N THR A 334 -10.47 5.70 8.99
CA THR A 334 -11.18 6.90 8.48
C THR A 334 -11.65 6.75 7.03
N GLN A 335 -12.96 6.97 6.79
CA GLN A 335 -13.59 7.18 5.48
C GLN A 335 -14.47 8.45 5.53
N TYR A 336 -14.07 9.54 4.87
CA TYR A 336 -14.80 10.82 4.95
C TYR A 336 -16.16 10.82 4.26
N GLY A 337 -16.31 10.10 3.14
CA GLY A 337 -17.55 10.02 2.39
C GLY A 337 -18.74 9.39 3.14
N CYS A 338 -18.56 8.88 4.36
CA CYS A 338 -19.69 8.43 5.19
C CYS A 338 -20.47 9.60 5.84
N VAL A 339 -19.92 10.82 5.85
CA VAL A 339 -20.54 12.00 6.48
C VAL A 339 -21.53 12.66 5.52
N ASP A 340 -22.60 11.92 5.22
CA ASP A 340 -23.63 12.27 4.23
C ASP A 340 -24.52 13.46 4.63
N GLU A 341 -24.70 13.70 5.93
CA GLU A 341 -25.48 14.80 6.50
C GLU A 341 -24.69 15.53 7.58
N ILE A 342 -24.47 16.83 7.38
CA ILE A 342 -23.77 17.70 8.33
C ILE A 342 -24.79 18.67 8.96
N PRO A 343 -25.00 18.67 10.30
CA PRO A 343 -25.87 19.62 10.97
C PRO A 343 -25.53 21.07 10.64
N LYS A 344 -26.53 21.89 10.25
CA LYS A 344 -26.27 23.27 9.80
C LYS A 344 -25.74 24.14 10.95
N SER A 345 -24.68 24.91 10.69
CA SER A 345 -24.02 25.77 11.68
C SER A 345 -23.31 26.96 11.02
N ASP A 346 -23.03 28.01 11.79
CA ASP A 346 -22.32 29.21 11.31
C ASP A 346 -20.85 28.93 10.95
N MET A 347 -20.28 27.85 11.53
CA MET A 347 -18.90 27.41 11.33
C MET A 347 -18.81 25.88 11.48
N TYR A 348 -17.92 25.26 10.71
CA TYR A 348 -17.62 23.83 10.79
C TYR A 348 -16.15 23.61 11.13
N ILE A 349 -15.85 22.61 11.96
CA ILE A 349 -14.49 22.22 12.34
C ILE A 349 -14.36 20.71 12.16
N LEU A 350 -13.46 20.25 11.29
CA LEU A 350 -13.03 18.86 11.22
C LEU A 350 -11.76 18.68 12.06
N CYS A 351 -11.83 17.82 13.08
CA CYS A 351 -10.66 17.31 13.79
C CYS A 351 -10.32 15.92 13.25
N SER A 352 -9.20 15.79 12.53
CA SER A 352 -8.63 14.54 12.02
C SER A 352 -7.13 14.70 11.74
N ASP A 353 -6.36 13.60 11.60
CA ASP A 353 -5.02 13.64 11.01
C ASP A 353 -5.04 13.69 9.47
N GLY A 354 -6.17 13.48 8.80
CA GLY A 354 -6.19 13.51 7.34
C GLY A 354 -5.85 12.18 6.66
N LEU A 355 -5.49 11.14 7.41
CA LEU A 355 -5.34 9.80 6.85
C LEU A 355 -6.71 9.33 6.32
N THR A 356 -6.72 8.59 5.20
CA THR A 356 -7.96 8.02 4.63
C THR A 356 -7.65 6.65 4.07
N ASN A 357 -8.05 5.62 4.80
CA ASN A 357 -7.46 4.30 4.61
C ASN A 357 -8.32 3.42 3.66
N PHE A 358 -9.56 3.85 3.36
CA PHE A 358 -10.39 3.35 2.27
C PHE A 358 -11.58 4.29 1.96
N GLY A 359 -12.29 4.03 0.86
CA GLY A 359 -13.54 4.70 0.49
C GLY A 359 -13.40 6.10 -0.13
N ASP A 360 -14.52 6.80 -0.27
CA ASP A 360 -14.57 8.15 -0.85
C ASP A 360 -14.02 9.21 0.13
N ILE A 361 -13.30 10.19 -0.43
CA ILE A 361 -12.60 11.26 0.27
C ILE A 361 -13.44 12.55 0.27
N THR A 362 -14.47 12.65 -0.58
CA THR A 362 -15.29 13.85 -0.74
C THR A 362 -16.22 14.10 0.45
N PHE A 363 -16.00 15.21 1.14
CA PHE A 363 -17.03 15.81 2.00
C PHE A 363 -18.03 16.58 1.13
N LYS A 364 -19.33 16.36 1.34
CA LYS A 364 -20.38 17.20 0.75
C LYS A 364 -20.22 18.64 1.23
N SER A 365 -20.41 19.60 0.32
CA SER A 365 -20.09 21.01 0.55
C SER A 365 -20.78 21.61 1.78
N ALA A 366 -19.99 22.13 2.71
CA ALA A 366 -20.48 22.82 3.89
C ALA A 366 -21.14 24.17 3.53
N VAL A 367 -22.21 24.53 4.25
CA VAL A 367 -22.99 25.76 4.00
C VAL A 367 -22.26 27.02 4.51
N SER A 368 -21.17 26.85 5.26
CA SER A 368 -20.31 27.89 5.83
C SER A 368 -18.89 27.32 5.98
N PRO A 369 -17.85 28.13 6.24
CA PRO A 369 -16.47 27.67 6.20
C PRO A 369 -16.19 26.44 7.09
N LEU A 370 -15.58 25.42 6.47
CA LEU A 370 -15.04 24.25 7.16
C LEU A 370 -13.54 24.42 7.39
N TYR A 371 -13.15 24.51 8.66
CA TYR A 371 -11.76 24.53 9.08
C TYR A 371 -11.31 23.10 9.39
N THR A 372 -10.08 22.75 9.01
CA THR A 372 -9.48 21.45 9.36
C THR A 372 -8.43 21.66 10.45
N VAL A 373 -8.40 20.77 11.44
CA VAL A 373 -7.57 20.88 12.64
C VAL A 373 -6.91 19.54 12.93
N THR A 374 -5.61 19.54 13.14
CA THR A 374 -4.82 18.39 13.60
C THR A 374 -3.88 18.81 14.73
N SER A 375 -3.61 17.93 15.69
CA SER A 375 -2.46 18.06 16.61
C SER A 375 -1.39 16.98 16.44
N GLN A 376 -1.42 16.21 15.35
CA GLN A 376 -0.58 15.03 15.15
C GLN A 376 0.59 15.32 14.19
N ALA A 377 1.80 14.86 14.54
CA ALA A 377 2.98 14.99 13.69
C ALA A 377 2.85 14.10 12.43
N SER A 378 2.50 12.82 12.61
CA SER A 378 2.04 11.98 11.51
C SER A 378 0.61 12.37 11.14
N ASN A 379 0.48 13.07 10.00
CA ASN A 379 -0.78 13.56 9.46
C ASN A 379 -0.66 13.67 7.92
N ASN A 380 -1.77 13.91 7.22
CA ASN A 380 -1.80 14.23 5.79
C ASN A 380 -2.20 15.70 5.54
N PRO A 381 -1.22 16.62 5.45
CA PRO A 381 -1.51 18.04 5.29
C PRO A 381 -2.16 18.36 3.95
N ALA A 382 -1.94 17.54 2.91
CA ALA A 382 -2.52 17.78 1.59
C ALA A 382 -4.05 17.56 1.62
N LYS A 383 -4.49 16.39 2.09
CA LYS A 383 -5.91 16.04 2.26
C LYS A 383 -6.63 17.07 3.13
N LEU A 384 -6.07 17.43 4.30
CA LEU A 384 -6.69 18.43 5.19
C LEU A 384 -6.72 19.86 4.61
N LYS A 385 -5.73 20.25 3.79
CA LYS A 385 -5.75 21.56 3.10
C LYS A 385 -6.78 21.61 1.98
N VAL A 386 -6.96 20.52 1.22
CA VAL A 386 -8.00 20.41 0.18
C VAL A 386 -9.38 20.53 0.80
N ILE A 387 -9.69 19.71 1.82
CA ILE A 387 -10.99 19.72 2.51
C ILE A 387 -11.34 21.12 3.03
N ALA A 388 -10.38 21.84 3.60
CA ALA A 388 -10.58 23.23 4.03
C ALA A 388 -10.73 24.22 2.86
N ARG A 389 -9.88 24.13 1.83
CA ARG A 389 -9.85 25.03 0.66
C ARG A 389 -11.17 24.97 -0.12
N ASP A 390 -11.63 23.76 -0.44
CA ASP A 390 -12.82 23.53 -1.27
C ASP A 390 -14.11 23.92 -0.52
N ASN A 391 -14.09 23.87 0.81
CA ASN A 391 -15.15 24.36 1.69
C ASN A 391 -14.88 25.78 2.25
N GLY A 392 -13.96 26.53 1.63
CA GLY A 392 -13.74 27.96 1.88
C GLY A 392 -13.15 28.36 3.25
N GLY A 393 -12.72 27.41 4.07
CA GLY A 393 -12.07 27.62 5.37
C GLY A 393 -10.53 27.61 5.31
N VAL A 394 -9.88 27.19 6.41
CA VAL A 394 -8.41 27.18 6.58
C VAL A 394 -7.96 25.95 7.38
N TYR A 395 -6.78 25.42 7.05
CA TYR A 395 -6.10 24.33 7.76
C TYR A 395 -5.27 24.85 8.95
N LEU A 396 -5.41 24.20 10.11
CA LEU A 396 -4.79 24.58 11.39
C LEU A 396 -4.04 23.39 12.01
N ASN A 397 -2.73 23.32 11.80
CA ASN A 397 -1.86 22.40 12.52
C ASN A 397 -1.50 22.97 13.91
N LEU A 398 -1.93 22.30 14.98
CA LEU A 398 -1.70 22.63 16.41
C LEU A 398 -0.41 22.00 16.97
N GLU A 399 0.35 21.27 16.14
CA GLU A 399 1.77 21.09 16.38
C GLU A 399 2.47 22.43 16.14
N LEU A 400 2.47 22.87 14.87
CA LEU A 400 3.29 23.96 14.35
C LEU A 400 2.92 25.38 14.80
N GLN A 401 1.86 25.56 15.60
CA GLN A 401 1.44 26.88 16.07
C GLN A 401 0.78 26.82 17.45
N SER A 402 0.91 27.92 18.21
CA SER A 402 0.20 28.05 19.48
C SER A 402 -1.33 28.11 19.27
N ILE A 403 -2.09 27.57 20.24
CA ILE A 403 -3.56 27.63 20.26
C ILE A 403 -4.05 29.08 20.11
N THR A 404 -3.36 30.05 20.70
CA THR A 404 -3.68 31.49 20.56
C THR A 404 -3.56 31.99 19.11
N ALA A 405 -2.57 31.50 18.35
CA ALA A 405 -2.43 31.81 16.93
C ALA A 405 -3.55 31.15 16.11
N ALA A 406 -3.80 29.85 16.29
CA ALA A 406 -4.85 29.12 15.59
C ALA A 406 -6.24 29.73 15.83
N LEU A 407 -6.57 30.11 17.07
CA LEU A 407 -7.81 30.82 17.42
C LEU A 407 -7.88 32.22 16.78
N SER A 408 -6.75 32.88 16.55
CA SER A 408 -6.71 34.18 15.86
C SER A 408 -6.95 34.03 14.36
N VAL A 409 -6.51 32.93 13.74
CA VAL A 409 -6.83 32.59 12.33
C VAL A 409 -8.30 32.18 12.18
N LEU A 410 -8.86 31.47 13.16
CA LEU A 410 -10.26 31.03 13.16
C LEU A 410 -11.26 32.18 13.35
N MET A 411 -11.01 33.09 14.29
CA MET A 411 -11.95 34.15 14.70
C MET A 411 -11.88 35.42 13.84
N ASN A 412 -10.80 35.59 13.05
CA ASN A 412 -10.58 36.75 12.19
C ASN A 412 -10.75 36.38 10.72
N ASN A 413 -11.16 37.35 9.89
CA ASN A 413 -11.14 37.19 8.44
C ASN A 413 -9.70 37.07 7.90
N SER A 414 -9.28 35.88 7.47
CA SER A 414 -8.00 35.65 6.77
C SER A 414 -7.80 36.59 5.57
N VAL A 415 -6.59 37.11 5.38
CA VAL A 415 -6.22 37.92 4.21
C VAL A 415 -6.11 37.01 2.96
N VAL A 416 -6.57 37.49 1.80
CA VAL A 416 -6.43 36.75 0.53
C VAL A 416 -5.35 37.38 -0.35
N PHE A 417 -4.38 36.58 -0.79
CA PHE A 417 -3.37 37.00 -1.75
C PHE A 417 -3.96 37.03 -3.18
N SER A 418 -3.84 38.15 -3.88
CA SER A 418 -4.47 38.40 -5.18
C SER A 418 -3.50 38.35 -6.36
N GLY A 419 -2.23 37.98 -6.14
CA GLY A 419 -1.17 38.02 -7.15
C GLY A 419 -0.24 39.24 -7.02
N TYR A 420 0.51 39.52 -8.08
CA TYR A 420 1.50 40.62 -8.15
C TYR A 420 1.02 41.82 -8.97
N LYS A 421 1.66 42.99 -8.78
CA LYS A 421 1.44 44.17 -9.63
C LYS A 421 2.24 44.11 -10.93
N GLU A 422 3.42 43.51 -10.86
CA GLU A 422 4.41 43.45 -11.93
C GLU A 422 4.05 42.35 -12.95
N LYS A 423 3.77 42.75 -14.20
CA LYS A 423 3.33 41.82 -15.26
C LYS A 423 4.45 40.89 -15.77
N GLN A 424 5.70 41.24 -15.49
CA GLN A 424 6.88 40.43 -15.80
C GLN A 424 6.99 39.16 -14.95
N LEU A 425 6.23 39.06 -13.86
CA LEU A 425 6.21 37.91 -12.96
C LEU A 425 5.19 36.88 -13.49
N ILE A 426 5.68 35.98 -14.36
CA ILE A 426 4.87 35.06 -15.17
C ILE A 426 4.36 33.83 -14.41
N GLU A 427 5.05 33.41 -13.35
CA GLU A 427 4.69 32.23 -12.56
C GLU A 427 5.04 32.45 -11.09
N TYR A 428 4.10 32.14 -10.19
CA TYR A 428 4.29 32.26 -8.74
C TYR A 428 3.50 31.23 -7.95
N TYR A 429 3.97 30.99 -6.73
CA TYR A 429 3.38 30.12 -5.70
C TYR A 429 3.45 30.84 -4.34
N PRO A 430 2.40 30.82 -3.49
CA PRO A 430 1.08 30.24 -3.74
C PRO A 430 0.34 30.95 -4.88
N LYS A 431 -0.70 30.32 -5.44
CA LYS A 431 -1.51 30.94 -6.51
C LYS A 431 -2.32 32.15 -6.02
N SER A 432 -2.84 32.93 -6.96
CA SER A 432 -3.79 34.00 -6.67
C SER A 432 -5.09 33.42 -6.11
N ASN A 433 -5.78 34.22 -5.28
CA ASN A 433 -6.95 33.87 -4.47
C ASN A 433 -6.69 32.89 -3.31
N THR A 434 -5.43 32.55 -2.99
CA THR A 434 -5.10 31.78 -1.78
C THR A 434 -5.30 32.61 -0.51
N ARG A 435 -6.05 32.06 0.46
CA ARG A 435 -6.13 32.58 1.85
C ARG A 435 -4.80 32.35 2.55
N ILE A 436 -4.31 33.35 3.29
CA ILE A 436 -3.06 33.26 4.05
C ILE A 436 -3.34 32.90 5.51
N ASP A 437 -2.69 31.84 5.98
CA ASP A 437 -2.80 31.19 7.30
C ASP A 437 -1.82 31.74 8.35
N ARG A 438 -0.68 32.29 7.90
CA ARG A 438 0.49 32.61 8.74
C ARG A 438 0.67 34.09 9.04
N SER A 439 1.48 34.37 10.05
CA SER A 439 1.96 35.73 10.39
C SER A 439 2.81 36.37 9.29
N HIS A 440 3.39 35.57 8.38
CA HIS A 440 4.18 36.02 7.24
C HIS A 440 3.70 35.35 5.94
N PHE A 441 3.52 36.17 4.91
CA PHE A 441 3.30 35.72 3.54
C PHE A 441 4.65 35.33 2.93
N ARG A 442 4.70 34.12 2.38
CA ARG A 442 5.86 33.59 1.63
C ARG A 442 5.47 33.32 0.19
N SER A 443 6.43 33.44 -0.72
CA SER A 443 6.23 33.07 -2.11
C SER A 443 7.54 32.78 -2.84
N VAL A 444 7.46 31.91 -3.85
CA VAL A 444 8.49 31.75 -4.88
C VAL A 444 7.92 32.21 -6.21
N VAL A 445 8.72 32.92 -7.01
CA VAL A 445 8.29 33.61 -8.23
C VAL A 445 9.32 33.44 -9.34
N ARG A 446 8.87 33.37 -10.59
CA ARG A 446 9.65 33.46 -11.81
C ARG A 446 9.18 34.63 -12.66
N GLY A 447 10.12 35.39 -13.22
CA GLY A 447 9.84 36.48 -14.14
C GLY A 447 10.95 36.71 -15.17
N THR A 448 10.63 37.45 -16.23
CA THR A 448 11.52 37.63 -17.39
C THR A 448 12.53 38.77 -17.24
N GLU A 449 12.39 39.61 -16.21
CA GLU A 449 13.21 40.80 -15.95
C GLU A 449 13.52 40.90 -14.45
N LEU A 450 14.60 41.62 -14.10
CA LEU A 450 14.89 41.99 -12.71
C LEU A 450 13.96 43.13 -12.26
N VAL A 451 12.98 42.83 -11.41
CA VAL A 451 11.96 43.75 -10.94
C VAL A 451 11.86 43.76 -9.42
N THR A 452 11.35 44.86 -8.86
CA THR A 452 10.94 44.93 -7.45
C THR A 452 9.57 44.28 -7.31
N THR A 453 9.45 43.27 -6.46
CA THR A 453 8.22 42.49 -6.26
C THR A 453 7.23 43.24 -5.38
N SER A 454 5.96 43.33 -5.79
CA SER A 454 4.88 43.95 -5.00
C SER A 454 3.66 43.01 -4.87
N PRO A 455 3.59 42.15 -3.84
CA PRO A 455 2.44 41.28 -3.63
C PRO A 455 1.18 42.08 -3.27
N VAL A 456 0.03 41.68 -3.81
CA VAL A 456 -1.27 42.33 -3.62
C VAL A 456 -2.16 41.48 -2.73
N PHE A 457 -2.88 42.13 -1.82
CA PHE A 457 -3.86 41.48 -0.96
C PHE A 457 -5.23 42.16 -1.05
N ASP A 458 -6.30 41.37 -0.97
CA ASP A 458 -7.69 41.75 -1.25
C ASP A 458 -8.15 43.01 -0.49
N LYS A 459 -7.94 43.02 0.83
CA LYS A 459 -8.29 44.14 1.74
C LYS A 459 -7.24 45.26 1.78
N TYR A 460 -6.07 45.06 1.16
CA TYR A 460 -4.91 45.96 1.24
C TYR A 460 -4.35 46.40 -0.12
N LYS A 461 -5.22 46.84 -1.04
CA LYS A 461 -4.85 47.37 -2.37
C LYS A 461 -3.82 48.52 -2.36
N LYS A 462 -3.52 49.12 -1.19
CA LYS A 462 -2.56 50.22 -0.99
C LYS A 462 -1.26 49.88 -0.25
N LEU A 463 -1.03 48.64 0.22
CA LEU A 463 0.29 48.30 0.78
C LEU A 463 1.31 48.10 -0.35
N ASN A 464 2.18 49.09 -0.56
CA ASN A 464 3.38 48.94 -1.38
C ASN A 464 4.48 48.33 -0.51
N VAL A 465 4.49 47.00 -0.37
CA VAL A 465 5.65 46.26 0.16
C VAL A 465 6.62 46.01 -0.98
N SER A 466 7.27 47.08 -1.43
CA SER A 466 8.30 47.02 -2.45
C SER A 466 9.66 46.81 -1.77
N VAL A 467 10.29 45.66 -2.02
CA VAL A 467 11.59 45.28 -1.42
C VAL A 467 12.59 45.07 -2.54
N THR A 468 13.72 45.77 -2.51
CA THR A 468 14.81 45.56 -3.47
C THR A 468 15.35 44.13 -3.31
N PRO A 469 15.39 43.33 -4.38
CA PRO A 469 15.81 41.93 -4.28
C PRO A 469 17.33 41.85 -4.09
N LEU A 470 17.81 40.94 -3.23
CA LEU A 470 19.23 40.67 -2.97
C LEU A 470 19.68 39.40 -3.69
N GLU A 471 20.84 39.41 -4.34
CA GLU A 471 21.37 38.21 -5.03
C GLU A 471 21.85 37.16 -4.01
N ILE A 472 21.59 35.88 -4.29
CA ILE A 472 21.95 34.75 -3.39
C ILE A 472 22.63 33.62 -4.17
N ASP A 473 23.70 33.05 -3.61
CA ASP A 473 24.47 31.97 -4.26
C ASP A 473 23.63 30.68 -4.41
N HIS A 474 23.58 30.14 -5.63
CA HIS A 474 22.95 28.86 -5.98
C HIS A 474 23.39 27.68 -5.09
N LYS A 475 24.61 27.72 -4.55
CA LYS A 475 25.13 26.69 -3.63
C LYS A 475 24.47 26.68 -2.25
N ILE A 476 23.80 27.77 -1.88
CA ILE A 476 23.10 27.88 -0.58
C ILE A 476 21.64 27.47 -0.75
N ILE A 477 21.01 27.88 -1.85
CA ILE A 477 19.68 27.45 -2.28
C ILE A 477 19.51 27.68 -3.78
N ASP A 478 18.93 26.73 -4.50
CA ASP A 478 18.50 26.91 -5.89
C ASP A 478 17.04 27.39 -5.92
N LEU A 479 16.81 28.64 -6.34
CA LEU A 479 15.46 29.23 -6.44
C LEU A 479 14.65 28.71 -7.65
N LYS A 480 15.30 28.20 -8.71
CA LYS A 480 14.64 27.51 -9.83
C LYS A 480 14.11 26.15 -9.37
N ARG A 481 14.89 25.39 -8.60
CA ARG A 481 14.46 24.14 -7.95
C ARG A 481 13.45 24.38 -6.82
N PHE A 482 13.58 25.45 -6.04
CA PHE A 482 12.59 25.80 -5.02
C PHE A 482 11.22 26.18 -5.63
N LEU A 483 11.20 26.86 -6.79
CA LEU A 483 9.96 27.09 -7.54
C LEU A 483 9.32 25.76 -7.97
N ALA A 484 10.12 24.80 -8.44
CA ALA A 484 9.63 23.46 -8.77
C ALA A 484 9.06 22.73 -7.54
N ILE A 485 9.69 22.83 -6.37
CA ILE A 485 9.22 22.23 -5.11
C ILE A 485 7.88 22.83 -4.65
N GLU A 486 7.71 24.15 -4.70
CA GLU A 486 6.44 24.79 -4.33
C GLU A 486 5.36 24.58 -5.41
N LYS A 487 5.75 24.35 -6.66
CA LYS A 487 4.86 23.90 -7.74
C LYS A 487 4.37 22.47 -7.54
N VAL A 488 5.26 21.53 -7.19
CA VAL A 488 4.90 20.17 -6.75
C VAL A 488 3.88 20.26 -5.63
N LYS A 489 4.12 21.07 -4.58
CA LYS A 489 3.22 21.17 -3.42
C LYS A 489 1.82 21.73 -3.73
N GLU A 490 1.65 22.54 -4.78
CA GLU A 490 0.31 22.97 -5.24
C GLU A 490 -0.37 21.86 -6.07
N LEU A 491 0.39 21.13 -6.90
CA LEU A 491 -0.14 20.03 -7.74
C LEU A 491 -0.50 18.78 -6.90
N SER A 492 0.31 18.45 -5.88
CA SER A 492 0.08 17.37 -4.91
C SER A 492 -1.12 17.60 -3.98
N LEU A 493 -1.84 18.73 -4.10
CA LEU A 493 -3.17 18.87 -3.50
C LEU A 493 -4.19 17.98 -4.23
N TYR A 494 -4.11 17.91 -5.56
CA TYR A 494 -5.00 17.09 -6.40
C TYR A 494 -4.15 16.11 -7.23
N PRO A 495 -3.47 15.14 -6.58
CA PRO A 495 -2.38 14.40 -7.21
C PRO A 495 -2.85 13.53 -8.38
N LYS A 496 -4.01 12.88 -8.30
CA LYS A 496 -4.53 12.03 -9.38
C LYS A 496 -4.83 12.82 -10.67
N GLU A 497 -5.35 14.05 -10.53
CA GLU A 497 -5.58 14.96 -11.67
C GLU A 497 -4.28 15.47 -12.30
N ASN A 498 -3.21 15.57 -11.51
CA ASN A 498 -1.94 16.18 -11.90
C ASN A 498 -0.80 15.18 -12.11
N LYS A 499 -1.06 13.86 -12.17
CA LYS A 499 -0.03 12.80 -12.20
C LYS A 499 1.07 13.07 -13.22
N GLU A 500 0.73 13.34 -14.48
CA GLU A 500 1.69 13.63 -15.55
C GLU A 500 2.58 14.85 -15.27
N GLN A 501 1.98 15.93 -14.72
CA GLN A 501 2.71 17.15 -14.38
C GLN A 501 3.60 16.97 -13.14
N LEU A 502 3.15 16.16 -12.17
CA LEU A 502 3.95 15.79 -11.00
C LEU A 502 5.14 14.93 -11.41
N LEU A 503 4.91 13.84 -12.15
CA LEU A 503 5.94 12.92 -12.62
C LEU A 503 6.99 13.64 -13.47
N SER A 504 6.59 14.34 -14.53
CA SER A 504 7.53 15.06 -15.42
C SER A 504 8.33 16.15 -14.71
N LEU A 505 7.74 16.86 -13.72
CA LEU A 505 8.43 17.86 -12.91
C LEU A 505 9.37 17.22 -11.87
N ALA A 506 8.98 16.08 -11.30
CA ALA A 506 9.73 15.35 -10.30
C ALA A 506 10.98 14.69 -10.89
N LEU A 507 10.83 14.00 -12.03
CA LEU A 507 11.95 13.44 -12.79
C LEU A 507 12.96 14.55 -13.16
N LYS A 508 12.47 15.68 -13.70
CA LYS A 508 13.32 16.79 -14.16
C LYS A 508 14.15 17.49 -13.07
N TYR A 509 13.67 17.53 -11.83
CA TYR A 509 14.32 18.25 -10.73
C TYR A 509 14.80 17.32 -9.59
N HIS A 510 14.79 16.01 -9.82
CA HIS A 510 15.09 14.97 -8.84
C HIS A 510 14.33 15.20 -7.52
N LEU A 511 12.99 15.23 -7.60
CA LEU A 511 12.10 15.49 -6.46
C LEU A 511 11.26 14.27 -6.10
N LEU A 512 11.01 14.12 -4.80
CA LEU A 512 10.19 13.06 -4.22
C LEU A 512 8.71 13.50 -4.15
N THR A 513 7.79 12.66 -4.62
CA THR A 513 6.35 12.97 -4.72
C THR A 513 5.50 11.75 -4.32
N GLU A 514 4.19 11.86 -4.46
CA GLU A 514 3.26 10.73 -4.32
C GLU A 514 3.53 9.62 -5.37
N PHE A 515 4.06 9.97 -6.55
CA PHE A 515 4.26 9.07 -7.70
C PHE A 515 5.72 8.84 -8.07
N THR A 516 6.68 9.40 -7.32
CA THR A 516 8.12 9.19 -7.56
C THR A 516 8.82 8.72 -6.31
N SER A 517 9.90 7.96 -6.52
CA SER A 517 10.88 7.58 -5.49
C SER A 517 12.26 8.09 -5.91
N LEU A 518 13.16 8.29 -4.95
CA LEU A 518 14.58 8.60 -5.21
C LEU A 518 15.39 7.32 -5.08
N ILE A 519 16.19 6.97 -6.08
CA ILE A 519 16.94 5.72 -6.14
C ILE A 519 18.44 5.93 -6.43
N VAL A 520 19.28 5.14 -5.76
CA VAL A 520 20.73 5.00 -6.00
C VAL A 520 20.98 3.56 -6.44
N LEU A 521 21.70 3.39 -7.56
CA LEU A 521 22.08 2.08 -8.12
C LEU A 521 23.61 1.99 -8.26
N GLU A 522 24.15 0.77 -8.28
CA GLU A 522 25.59 0.52 -8.21
C GLU A 522 26.30 0.55 -9.58
N THR A 523 25.73 -0.08 -10.61
CA THR A 523 26.36 -0.17 -11.93
C THR A 523 25.71 0.76 -12.96
N PHE A 524 26.42 1.06 -14.05
CA PHE A 524 25.84 1.78 -15.20
C PHE A 524 24.79 0.91 -15.93
N GLU A 525 24.98 -0.41 -15.90
CA GLU A 525 24.04 -1.41 -16.40
C GLU A 525 22.69 -1.37 -15.66
N ASP A 526 22.70 -1.27 -14.32
CA ASP A 526 21.45 -1.15 -13.52
C ASP A 526 20.59 0.03 -13.99
N TYR A 527 21.23 1.17 -14.33
CA TYR A 527 20.55 2.34 -14.87
C TYR A 527 19.98 2.07 -16.28
N ILE A 528 20.71 1.37 -17.16
CA ILE A 528 20.27 1.03 -18.52
C ILE A 528 19.10 0.03 -18.49
N THR A 529 19.27 -1.11 -17.82
CA THR A 529 18.31 -2.23 -17.78
C THR A 529 16.99 -1.82 -17.13
N ASN A 530 17.04 -1.01 -16.07
CA ASN A 530 15.84 -0.45 -15.46
C ASN A 530 15.32 0.81 -16.19
N GLU A 531 15.95 1.26 -17.28
CA GLU A 531 15.61 2.48 -18.02
C GLU A 531 15.49 3.73 -17.10
N ILE A 532 16.48 3.94 -16.23
CA ILE A 532 16.58 5.06 -15.28
C ILE A 532 17.75 5.95 -15.70
N ILE A 533 17.52 7.25 -15.83
CA ILE A 533 18.58 8.20 -16.22
C ILE A 533 19.64 8.27 -15.10
N PRO A 534 20.93 8.01 -15.38
CA PRO A 534 21.97 8.01 -14.36
C PRO A 534 22.31 9.43 -13.84
N PRO A 535 22.85 9.58 -12.62
CA PRO A 535 23.15 10.89 -12.03
C PRO A 535 24.36 11.61 -12.64
N ASN A 536 25.28 10.88 -13.28
CA ASN A 536 26.53 11.42 -13.83
C ASN A 536 26.36 11.86 -15.29
N GLU A 537 26.73 13.10 -15.63
CA GLU A 537 26.68 13.65 -17.00
C GLU A 537 27.41 12.78 -18.04
N GLU A 538 28.49 12.07 -17.66
CA GLU A 538 29.22 11.19 -18.57
C GLU A 538 28.42 9.93 -18.90
N TRP A 539 27.84 9.30 -17.88
CA TRP A 539 26.91 8.17 -18.07
C TRP A 539 25.65 8.61 -18.84
N GLN A 540 25.14 9.83 -18.64
CA GLN A 540 24.00 10.35 -19.39
C GLN A 540 24.24 10.47 -20.90
N LYS A 541 25.48 10.74 -21.34
CA LYS A 541 25.84 10.74 -22.78
C LYS A 541 25.73 9.33 -23.37
N GLN A 542 26.30 8.36 -22.68
CA GLN A 542 26.43 6.97 -23.14
C GLN A 542 25.13 6.16 -22.94
N TYR A 543 24.23 6.65 -22.08
CA TYR A 543 22.94 6.03 -21.76
C TYR A 543 21.97 6.01 -22.97
N ALA A 544 22.00 7.00 -23.86
CA ALA A 544 21.00 7.13 -24.92
C ALA A 544 21.02 5.97 -25.94
N ASP A 545 22.22 5.56 -26.39
CA ASP A 545 22.38 4.50 -27.38
C ASP A 545 22.27 3.10 -26.73
N ASN A 546 22.84 2.93 -25.53
CA ASN A 546 22.67 1.70 -24.73
C ASN A 546 21.21 1.43 -24.36
N LEU A 547 20.43 2.48 -24.03
CA LEU A 547 18.98 2.37 -23.79
C LEU A 547 18.23 1.86 -25.03
N LYS A 548 18.68 2.18 -26.25
CA LYS A 548 18.07 1.64 -27.46
C LYS A 548 18.33 0.13 -27.58
N LEU A 549 19.57 -0.30 -27.33
CA LEU A 549 19.96 -1.72 -27.35
C LEU A 549 19.16 -2.53 -26.32
N ALA A 550 19.14 -2.10 -25.06
CA ALA A 550 18.42 -2.77 -23.98
C ALA A 550 16.90 -2.85 -24.23
N ARG A 551 16.30 -1.82 -24.84
CA ARG A 551 14.87 -1.84 -25.22
C ARG A 551 14.54 -2.79 -26.35
N LEU A 552 15.51 -3.16 -27.20
CA LEU A 552 15.32 -4.18 -28.23
C LEU A 552 15.48 -5.58 -27.64
N LYS A 553 16.46 -5.81 -26.75
CA LYS A 553 16.54 -7.07 -25.98
C LYS A 553 15.23 -7.34 -25.22
N LYS A 554 14.73 -6.32 -24.50
CA LYS A 554 13.44 -6.33 -23.79
C LYS A 554 12.19 -6.44 -24.71
N GLN A 555 12.37 -6.40 -26.04
CA GLN A 555 11.32 -6.73 -27.02
C GLN A 555 11.45 -8.15 -27.56
N LEU A 556 12.67 -8.71 -27.64
CA LEU A 556 12.92 -10.13 -27.91
C LEU A 556 12.45 -11.00 -26.73
N GLU A 557 12.87 -10.65 -25.52
CA GLU A 557 12.44 -11.26 -24.25
C GLU A 557 10.90 -11.25 -24.09
N LYS A 558 10.20 -10.23 -24.64
CA LYS A 558 8.73 -10.13 -24.64
C LYS A 558 8.04 -10.80 -25.83
N LEU A 559 8.79 -11.26 -26.84
CA LEU A 559 8.28 -12.09 -27.93
C LEU A 559 8.42 -13.57 -27.59
N GLU A 560 9.60 -13.98 -27.11
CA GLU A 560 9.84 -15.29 -26.48
C GLU A 560 8.78 -15.55 -25.41
N ALA A 561 8.66 -14.63 -24.44
CA ALA A 561 7.68 -14.77 -23.37
C ALA A 561 6.21 -14.67 -23.84
N PHE A 562 5.92 -14.37 -25.11
CA PHE A 562 4.57 -14.46 -25.68
C PHE A 562 4.37 -15.76 -26.51
N GLU A 563 5.46 -16.36 -26.98
CA GLU A 563 5.50 -17.61 -27.73
C GLU A 563 5.18 -18.78 -26.79
N ASP A 564 5.93 -18.95 -25.70
CA ASP A 564 5.64 -20.01 -24.70
C ASP A 564 4.24 -19.83 -24.06
N GLN A 565 3.77 -18.59 -23.90
CA GLN A 565 2.39 -18.28 -23.44
C GLN A 565 1.31 -18.77 -24.41
N MET A 566 1.61 -18.85 -25.71
CA MET A 566 0.71 -19.45 -26.69
C MET A 566 0.76 -20.97 -26.65
N ASP A 567 1.92 -21.55 -26.36
CA ASP A 567 2.11 -23.00 -26.38
C ASP A 567 1.50 -23.67 -25.15
N ALA A 568 1.71 -23.11 -23.94
CA ALA A 568 0.99 -23.53 -22.73
C ALA A 568 -0.54 -23.45 -22.93
N LEU A 569 -1.02 -22.36 -23.56
CA LEU A 569 -2.43 -22.20 -23.92
C LEU A 569 -2.89 -23.21 -24.99
N SER A 570 -2.01 -23.59 -25.91
CA SER A 570 -2.28 -24.61 -26.94
C SER A 570 -2.48 -25.97 -26.26
N GLU A 571 -1.55 -26.37 -25.39
CA GLU A 571 -1.64 -27.59 -24.57
C GLU A 571 -2.93 -27.64 -23.76
N LEU A 572 -3.25 -26.59 -22.98
CA LEU A 572 -4.46 -26.56 -22.17
C LEU A 572 -5.71 -26.74 -23.03
N LEU A 573 -5.75 -26.10 -24.21
CA LEU A 573 -6.87 -26.23 -25.14
C LEU A 573 -6.93 -27.62 -25.79
N ILE A 574 -5.80 -28.24 -26.12
CA ILE A 574 -5.71 -29.61 -26.65
C ILE A 574 -6.15 -30.62 -25.58
N TRP A 575 -5.55 -30.58 -24.38
CA TRP A 575 -5.95 -31.37 -23.21
C TRP A 575 -7.44 -31.22 -22.91
N ARG A 576 -7.99 -30.01 -23.05
CA ARG A 576 -9.40 -29.72 -22.80
C ARG A 576 -10.35 -30.14 -23.94
N TYR A 577 -9.85 -30.20 -25.18
CA TYR A 577 -10.62 -30.48 -26.40
C TYR A 577 -9.84 -31.37 -27.40
N PRO A 578 -9.50 -32.62 -27.05
CA PRO A 578 -8.73 -33.51 -27.94
C PRO A 578 -9.48 -33.78 -29.26
N ASP A 579 -10.82 -33.75 -29.26
CA ASP A 579 -11.64 -33.81 -30.48
C ASP A 579 -11.44 -32.61 -31.47
N GLN A 580 -10.53 -31.67 -31.17
CA GLN A 580 -10.22 -30.47 -31.98
C GLN A 580 -8.70 -30.20 -32.10
N GLU A 581 -7.85 -31.14 -31.72
CA GLU A 581 -6.37 -31.08 -31.75
C GLU A 581 -5.83 -30.51 -33.08
N ASP A 582 -6.06 -31.18 -34.22
CA ASP A 582 -5.72 -30.72 -35.58
C ASP A 582 -6.06 -29.24 -35.86
N THR A 583 -7.17 -28.74 -35.30
CA THR A 583 -7.71 -27.40 -35.56
C THR A 583 -7.15 -26.35 -34.60
N LEU A 584 -6.67 -26.78 -33.44
CA LEU A 584 -5.94 -25.93 -32.49
C LEU A 584 -4.51 -25.72 -33.00
N GLU A 585 -3.81 -26.81 -33.34
CA GLU A 585 -2.48 -26.79 -33.95
C GLU A 585 -2.41 -25.80 -35.14
N GLU A 586 -3.20 -25.99 -36.20
CA GLU A 586 -3.23 -25.09 -37.38
C GLU A 586 -3.52 -23.61 -37.02
N THR A 587 -4.18 -23.37 -35.88
CA THR A 587 -4.46 -22.01 -35.39
C THR A 587 -3.28 -21.38 -34.63
N PHE A 588 -2.46 -22.19 -33.95
CA PHE A 588 -1.27 -21.74 -33.21
C PHE A 588 -0.03 -21.67 -34.10
N ASP A 589 0.21 -22.70 -34.93
CA ASP A 589 1.20 -22.77 -36.03
C ASP A 589 1.35 -21.45 -36.81
N LYS A 590 0.20 -20.84 -37.07
CA LYS A 590 0.09 -19.64 -37.91
C LYS A 590 0.43 -18.35 -37.15
N LYS A 591 0.24 -18.33 -35.83
CA LYS A 591 0.59 -17.19 -34.98
C LYS A 591 2.07 -17.20 -34.61
N GLU A 592 2.58 -18.37 -34.23
CA GLU A 592 4.00 -18.70 -34.02
C GLU A 592 4.81 -18.18 -35.22
N LYS A 593 4.43 -18.61 -36.42
CA LYS A 593 5.07 -18.13 -37.66
C LYS A 593 4.93 -16.61 -37.88
N ASP A 594 3.93 -15.94 -37.30
CA ASP A 594 3.82 -14.47 -37.33
C ASP A 594 4.46 -13.78 -36.11
N LEU A 595 5.04 -14.52 -35.15
CA LEU A 595 5.94 -14.06 -34.08
C LEU A 595 7.41 -14.17 -34.52
N GLU A 596 7.85 -15.32 -35.08
CA GLU A 596 9.16 -15.53 -35.72
C GLU A 596 9.58 -14.28 -36.54
N LYS A 597 8.76 -13.90 -37.53
CA LYS A 597 9.00 -12.76 -38.43
C LYS A 597 9.08 -11.39 -37.73
N LYS A 598 8.62 -11.28 -36.47
CA LYS A 598 8.79 -10.08 -35.63
C LYS A 598 10.09 -10.15 -34.85
N TYR A 599 10.41 -11.33 -34.32
CA TYR A 599 11.64 -11.63 -33.59
C TYR A 599 12.84 -11.39 -34.51
N ASP A 600 12.92 -12.10 -35.65
CA ASP A 600 13.96 -11.98 -36.68
C ASP A 600 14.33 -10.50 -36.96
N ARG A 601 13.29 -9.68 -37.17
CA ARG A 601 13.40 -8.28 -37.58
C ARG A 601 13.84 -7.35 -36.45
N ILE A 602 13.57 -7.71 -35.19
CA ILE A 602 14.01 -6.97 -34.01
C ILE A 602 15.45 -7.37 -33.65
N ASP A 603 15.79 -8.64 -33.82
CA ASP A 603 17.16 -9.15 -33.67
C ASP A 603 18.09 -8.54 -34.73
N ASP A 604 17.67 -8.51 -36.00
CA ASP A 604 18.34 -7.77 -37.09
C ASP A 604 18.65 -6.31 -36.70
N GLU A 605 17.76 -5.62 -35.98
CA GLU A 605 17.97 -4.24 -35.54
C GLU A 605 18.88 -4.16 -34.29
N TYR A 606 18.73 -5.08 -33.33
CA TYR A 606 19.59 -5.20 -32.15
C TYR A 606 21.05 -5.43 -32.57
N ASP A 607 21.29 -6.42 -33.42
CA ASP A 607 22.59 -6.83 -33.97
C ASP A 607 23.24 -5.71 -34.82
N GLN A 608 22.44 -4.88 -35.50
CA GLN A 608 22.93 -3.65 -36.15
C GLN A 608 23.41 -2.58 -35.15
N ILE A 609 22.75 -2.42 -34.00
CA ILE A 609 23.10 -1.41 -32.98
C ILE A 609 24.26 -1.88 -32.12
N GLU A 610 24.34 -3.18 -31.80
CA GLU A 610 25.53 -3.75 -31.14
C GLU A 610 26.77 -3.44 -31.99
N ARG A 611 26.78 -3.81 -33.28
CA ARG A 611 27.90 -3.50 -34.19
C ARG A 611 28.23 -2.02 -34.32
N TYR A 612 27.26 -1.11 -34.15
CA TYR A 612 27.53 0.33 -34.06
C TYR A 612 28.24 0.70 -32.76
N LEU A 613 27.74 0.21 -31.61
CA LEU A 613 28.36 0.44 -30.31
C LEU A 613 29.78 -0.14 -30.20
N ASP A 614 30.08 -1.26 -30.88
CA ASP A 614 31.45 -1.81 -31.00
C ASP A 614 32.40 -0.80 -31.68
N SER A 615 31.92 -0.15 -32.75
CA SER A 615 32.75 0.75 -33.58
C SER A 615 33.11 2.09 -32.92
N ILE A 616 32.66 2.34 -31.68
CA ILE A 616 32.87 3.60 -30.96
C ILE A 616 33.43 3.41 -29.54
N ASP A 617 33.84 2.19 -29.14
CA ASP A 617 34.39 1.86 -27.81
C ASP A 617 33.52 2.35 -26.62
N ALA A 618 32.18 2.29 -26.75
CA ALA A 618 31.26 2.67 -25.68
C ALA A 618 31.26 1.66 -24.52
N LEU A 619 30.94 2.09 -23.29
CA LEU A 619 30.56 1.14 -22.23
C LEU A 619 29.30 0.37 -22.66
N ARG A 620 29.27 -0.91 -22.29
CA ARG A 620 28.26 -1.90 -22.64
C ARG A 620 27.80 -2.68 -21.42
N LEU A 621 26.68 -3.37 -21.58
CA LEU A 621 26.40 -4.61 -20.83
C LEU A 621 27.53 -5.62 -21.12
N PRO A 622 27.99 -6.44 -20.16
CA PRO A 622 28.81 -7.60 -20.47
C PRO A 622 28.00 -8.53 -21.39
N LYS A 623 28.66 -9.24 -22.33
CA LYS A 623 27.96 -10.30 -23.05
C LYS A 623 27.59 -11.39 -22.05
N GLN A 624 26.30 -11.50 -21.78
CA GLN A 624 25.70 -12.68 -21.18
C GLN A 624 26.06 -13.84 -22.11
N LEU A 625 26.87 -14.78 -21.61
CA LEU A 625 27.13 -16.02 -22.33
C LEU A 625 25.84 -16.82 -22.32
N ASP A 626 25.39 -17.27 -23.49
CA ASP A 626 24.26 -18.18 -23.61
C ASP A 626 24.56 -19.42 -22.76
N PRO A 627 23.63 -19.90 -21.92
CA PRO A 627 23.84 -21.16 -21.20
C PRO A 627 24.04 -22.26 -22.24
N ILE A 628 25.12 -23.03 -22.10
CA ILE A 628 25.37 -24.18 -22.97
C ILE A 628 24.32 -25.24 -22.61
N ILE A 629 23.25 -25.31 -23.40
CA ILE A 629 22.18 -26.29 -23.24
C ILE A 629 22.73 -27.68 -23.63
N ASP A 630 23.31 -28.37 -22.66
CA ASP A 630 23.47 -29.82 -22.75
C ASP A 630 22.10 -30.47 -22.50
N GLN A 631 21.61 -31.23 -23.48
CA GLN A 631 20.26 -31.78 -23.50
C GLN A 631 20.11 -33.04 -22.62
N ASN A 632 20.90 -33.16 -21.55
CA ASN A 632 21.03 -34.35 -20.71
C ASN A 632 21.00 -34.03 -19.21
N PHE A 633 20.03 -33.23 -18.76
CA PHE A 633 19.74 -33.09 -17.33
C PHE A 633 18.92 -34.30 -16.83
N GLU A 634 19.60 -35.40 -16.50
CA GLU A 634 19.05 -36.44 -15.63
C GLU A 634 19.00 -35.92 -14.17
N GLU A 635 18.06 -36.39 -13.37
CA GLU A 635 17.89 -35.95 -11.97
C GLU A 635 19.11 -36.32 -11.10
N SER A 636 20.00 -35.36 -10.85
CA SER A 636 21.14 -35.57 -9.95
C SER A 636 20.70 -35.55 -8.48
N THR A 637 20.74 -36.71 -7.83
CA THR A 637 20.73 -36.79 -6.36
C THR A 637 22.10 -36.36 -5.83
N ALA A 638 22.15 -35.34 -4.97
CA ALA A 638 23.38 -34.70 -4.50
C ALA A 638 24.50 -35.69 -4.10
N GLU A 639 25.57 -35.73 -4.89
CA GLU A 639 26.79 -36.49 -4.61
C GLU A 639 27.74 -35.71 -3.69
N ASP A 640 28.77 -36.38 -3.16
CA ASP A 640 29.79 -35.73 -2.31
C ASP A 640 30.78 -34.92 -3.16
N ALA A 641 31.03 -33.66 -2.78
CA ALA A 641 31.94 -32.79 -3.53
C ALA A 641 33.41 -33.22 -3.35
N THR A 642 34.11 -33.42 -4.47
CA THR A 642 35.53 -33.74 -4.52
C THR A 642 36.36 -32.47 -4.70
N ILE A 643 37.31 -32.24 -3.79
CA ILE A 643 38.26 -31.13 -3.85
C ILE A 643 39.64 -31.70 -4.22
N THR A 644 40.18 -31.34 -5.37
CA THR A 644 41.52 -31.74 -5.80
C THR A 644 42.49 -30.56 -5.67
N ILE A 645 43.51 -30.70 -4.83
CA ILE A 645 44.51 -29.64 -4.56
C ILE A 645 45.93 -30.05 -4.95
N LYS A 646 46.70 -29.05 -5.34
CA LYS A 646 48.13 -29.10 -5.65
C LYS A 646 48.85 -28.06 -4.80
N VAL A 647 49.76 -28.52 -3.95
CA VAL A 647 50.51 -27.69 -3.00
C VAL A 647 51.98 -27.66 -3.42
N ILE A 648 52.47 -26.47 -3.77
CA ILE A 648 53.87 -26.24 -4.16
C ILE A 648 54.52 -25.19 -3.25
N GLN A 649 55.84 -25.31 -3.01
CA GLN A 649 56.55 -24.32 -2.21
C GLN A 649 56.87 -23.07 -3.05
N GLN A 650 56.48 -21.90 -2.56
CA GLN A 650 56.69 -20.60 -3.19
C GLN A 650 57.37 -19.65 -2.18
N GLY A 651 58.71 -19.66 -2.19
CA GLY A 651 59.52 -18.94 -1.20
C GLY A 651 59.39 -19.57 0.19
N ASP A 652 59.09 -18.74 1.18
CA ASP A 652 58.87 -19.15 2.57
C ASP A 652 57.44 -19.68 2.83
N ASN A 653 56.52 -19.53 1.85
CA ASN A 653 55.13 -19.95 1.90
C ASN A 653 54.86 -21.16 0.98
N TYR A 654 53.64 -21.72 1.07
CA TYR A 654 53.10 -22.69 0.13
C TYR A 654 51.98 -22.05 -0.71
N LEU A 655 52.02 -22.27 -2.03
CA LEU A 655 50.88 -21.99 -2.90
C LEU A 655 50.02 -23.25 -3.01
N VAL A 656 48.74 -23.12 -2.69
CA VAL A 656 47.70 -24.13 -2.85
C VAL A 656 46.82 -23.71 -4.03
N THR A 657 46.88 -24.45 -5.13
CA THR A 657 45.94 -24.32 -6.25
C THR A 657 45.07 -25.56 -6.31
N GLY A 658 43.77 -25.43 -6.57
CA GLY A 658 42.89 -26.59 -6.66
C GLY A 658 41.62 -26.31 -7.44
N ILE A 659 40.82 -27.36 -7.60
CA ILE A 659 39.47 -27.34 -8.16
C ILE A 659 38.52 -28.05 -7.20
N VAL A 660 37.26 -27.62 -7.17
CA VAL A 660 36.17 -28.29 -6.44
C VAL A 660 35.09 -28.71 -7.43
N GLU A 661 34.65 -29.97 -7.35
CA GLU A 661 33.70 -30.57 -8.30
C GLU A 661 32.73 -31.50 -7.56
N ASP A 662 31.42 -31.42 -7.81
CA ASP A 662 30.37 -32.31 -7.24
C ASP A 662 29.73 -33.24 -8.30
N GLY A 663 30.49 -33.47 -9.38
CA GLY A 663 29.98 -33.97 -10.67
C GLY A 663 30.07 -32.89 -11.75
N LEU A 664 29.89 -31.63 -11.36
CA LEU A 664 30.22 -30.43 -12.14
C LEU A 664 31.15 -29.51 -11.32
N PRO A 665 31.83 -28.51 -11.93
CA PRO A 665 32.66 -27.56 -11.18
C PRO A 665 31.80 -26.73 -10.21
N LEU A 666 32.24 -26.62 -8.95
CA LEU A 666 31.47 -26.07 -7.84
C LEU A 666 31.97 -24.66 -7.44
N PRO A 667 31.34 -23.57 -7.91
CA PRO A 667 31.71 -22.20 -7.55
C PRO A 667 31.24 -21.81 -6.14
N GLY A 668 31.89 -20.83 -5.53
CA GLY A 668 31.44 -20.25 -4.26
C GLY A 668 31.84 -21.02 -2.99
N VAL A 669 32.63 -22.10 -3.11
CA VAL A 669 33.17 -22.85 -1.97
C VAL A 669 34.19 -21.99 -1.25
N ASN A 670 34.06 -21.82 0.06
CA ASN A 670 34.97 -20.99 0.86
C ASN A 670 36.17 -21.82 1.30
N ILE A 671 37.39 -21.34 1.00
CA ILE A 671 38.66 -21.99 1.39
C ILE A 671 39.47 -21.02 2.25
N PHE A 672 39.60 -21.28 3.55
CA PHE A 672 40.30 -20.37 4.47
C PHE A 672 41.18 -21.09 5.50
N VAL A 673 42.23 -20.41 5.95
CA VAL A 673 43.14 -20.92 6.98
C VAL A 673 42.49 -20.76 8.36
N GLU A 674 42.44 -21.85 9.13
CA GLU A 674 41.84 -21.84 10.48
C GLU A 674 42.47 -20.75 11.36
N GLY A 675 41.64 -19.91 11.98
CA GLY A 675 42.07 -18.84 12.88
C GLY A 675 42.79 -17.66 12.24
N GLN A 676 42.86 -17.55 10.90
CA GLN A 676 43.56 -16.46 10.20
C GLN A 676 42.68 -15.79 9.14
N ASN A 677 42.93 -14.50 8.88
CA ASN A 677 42.30 -13.75 7.79
C ASN A 677 42.97 -14.04 6.42
N ILE A 678 43.20 -15.31 6.11
CA ILE A 678 43.80 -15.77 4.85
C ILE A 678 42.83 -16.79 4.24
N GLY A 679 42.27 -16.46 3.08
CA GLY A 679 41.32 -17.33 2.39
C GLY A 679 41.00 -16.83 0.99
N THR A 680 40.30 -17.68 0.25
CA THR A 680 39.81 -17.46 -1.13
C THR A 680 38.49 -18.19 -1.32
N VAL A 681 37.90 -18.08 -2.50
CA VAL A 681 36.64 -18.74 -2.89
C VAL A 681 36.86 -19.40 -4.25
N SER A 682 36.19 -20.53 -4.54
CA SER A 682 36.23 -21.12 -5.89
C SER A 682 35.53 -20.22 -6.91
N ASP A 683 36.16 -20.05 -8.08
CA ASP A 683 35.62 -19.33 -9.23
C ASP A 683 34.58 -20.16 -10.01
N PHE A 684 34.07 -19.60 -11.12
CA PHE A 684 33.03 -20.22 -11.95
C PHE A 684 33.43 -21.58 -12.53
N ASP A 685 34.73 -21.83 -12.74
CA ASP A 685 35.26 -23.10 -13.22
C ASP A 685 35.66 -24.02 -12.03
N GLY A 686 35.17 -23.73 -10.82
CA GLY A 686 35.48 -24.44 -9.57
C GLY A 686 36.91 -24.23 -9.06
N ASN A 687 37.73 -23.41 -9.73
CA ASN A 687 39.16 -23.29 -9.44
C ASN A 687 39.43 -22.30 -8.30
N PHE A 688 40.53 -22.51 -7.59
CA PHE A 688 41.01 -21.56 -6.58
C PHE A 688 42.53 -21.57 -6.46
N SER A 689 43.06 -20.48 -5.90
CA SER A 689 44.48 -20.28 -5.62
C SER A 689 44.65 -19.49 -4.32
N LEU A 690 45.50 -19.97 -3.42
CA LEU A 690 45.73 -19.39 -2.10
C LEU A 690 47.19 -19.59 -1.64
N GLU A 691 47.85 -18.51 -1.20
CA GLU A 691 49.20 -18.57 -0.62
C GLU A 691 49.10 -18.61 0.92
N VAL A 692 49.71 -19.62 1.56
CA VAL A 692 49.58 -19.89 3.00
C VAL A 692 50.92 -20.22 3.67
N PRO A 693 51.10 -19.92 4.97
CA PRO A 693 52.27 -20.37 5.74
C PRO A 693 52.35 -21.90 5.85
N PRO A 694 53.56 -22.50 5.93
CA PRO A 694 53.74 -23.93 6.19
C PRO A 694 53.10 -24.37 7.52
N GLY A 695 52.39 -25.50 7.51
CA GLY A 695 51.67 -26.01 8.68
C GLY A 695 50.29 -25.37 8.92
N SER A 696 49.75 -24.64 7.94
CA SER A 696 48.36 -24.18 7.97
C SER A 696 47.36 -25.34 7.82
N VAL A 697 46.19 -25.21 8.43
CA VAL A 697 45.02 -26.06 8.17
C VAL A 697 44.01 -25.24 7.37
N LEU A 698 43.55 -25.77 6.25
CA LEU A 698 42.47 -25.20 5.45
C LEU A 698 41.12 -25.81 5.84
N ASN A 699 40.16 -24.94 6.11
CA ASN A 699 38.74 -25.24 6.20
C ASN A 699 38.10 -25.03 4.82
N TYR A 700 37.29 -25.99 4.39
CA TYR A 700 36.48 -25.94 3.17
C TYR A 700 35.01 -25.98 3.56
N SER A 701 34.22 -24.98 3.16
CA SER A 701 32.79 -24.93 3.48
C SER A 701 31.92 -24.37 2.35
N PHE A 702 30.80 -25.04 2.13
CA PHE A 702 29.75 -24.66 1.18
C PHE A 702 28.37 -25.02 1.76
N ILE A 703 27.30 -24.39 1.27
CA ILE A 703 25.94 -24.63 1.77
C ILE A 703 25.43 -25.96 1.20
N GLY A 704 24.87 -26.81 2.06
CA GLY A 704 24.42 -28.16 1.69
C GLY A 704 25.49 -29.25 1.85
N PHE A 705 26.69 -28.91 2.35
CA PHE A 705 27.79 -29.84 2.57
C PHE A 705 28.39 -29.70 3.98
N ASP A 706 28.92 -30.80 4.52
CA ASP A 706 29.64 -30.80 5.79
C ASP A 706 31.01 -30.11 5.61
N THR A 707 31.38 -29.27 6.58
CA THR A 707 32.66 -28.53 6.55
C THR A 707 33.84 -29.49 6.81
N VAL A 708 34.88 -29.42 5.97
CA VAL A 708 36.03 -30.35 6.02
C VAL A 708 37.36 -29.60 6.22
N GLU A 709 38.22 -30.17 7.06
CA GLU A 709 39.53 -29.62 7.42
C GLU A 709 40.69 -30.43 6.82
N LYS A 710 41.73 -29.74 6.33
CA LYS A 710 42.92 -30.37 5.76
C LYS A 710 44.22 -29.61 6.08
N GLU A 711 45.18 -30.30 6.68
CA GLU A 711 46.56 -29.78 6.84
C GLU A 711 47.27 -29.64 5.48
N VAL A 712 47.90 -28.49 5.24
CA VAL A 712 48.54 -28.16 3.97
C VAL A 712 49.94 -28.76 3.88
N VAL A 713 50.06 -29.82 3.09
CA VAL A 713 51.30 -30.59 2.87
C VAL A 713 51.68 -30.57 1.37
N ILE A 714 52.95 -30.36 1.04
CA ILE A 714 53.45 -30.34 -0.35
C ILE A 714 53.07 -31.62 -1.10
N GLY A 715 52.49 -31.49 -2.29
CA GLY A 715 52.03 -32.61 -3.13
C GLY A 715 50.66 -32.37 -3.74
N ASP A 716 50.18 -33.37 -4.49
CA ASP A 716 48.83 -33.42 -5.04
C ASP A 716 47.95 -34.26 -4.10
N HIS A 717 46.77 -33.76 -3.72
CA HIS A 717 45.84 -34.43 -2.80
C HIS A 717 44.40 -34.34 -3.33
N SER A 718 43.58 -35.32 -2.97
CA SER A 718 42.12 -35.26 -3.07
C SER A 718 41.52 -35.27 -1.66
N ILE A 719 40.39 -34.58 -1.50
CA ILE A 719 39.60 -34.43 -0.29
C ILE A 719 38.14 -34.61 -0.70
N ILE A 720 37.33 -35.28 0.11
CA ILE A 720 35.88 -35.39 -0.09
C ILE A 720 35.20 -34.50 0.96
N MET A 721 34.26 -33.66 0.51
CA MET A 721 33.41 -32.79 1.30
C MET A 721 31.99 -33.36 1.22
N PRO A 722 31.50 -34.09 2.26
CA PRO A 722 30.26 -34.85 2.14
C PRO A 722 29.03 -33.96 1.98
N SER A 723 28.02 -34.42 1.25
CA SER A 723 26.71 -33.76 1.23
C SER A 723 26.02 -33.88 2.60
N SER A 724 25.25 -32.85 2.99
CA SER A 724 24.70 -32.72 4.35
C SER A 724 23.20 -32.53 4.34
N GLU A 725 22.48 -33.53 4.86
CA GLU A 725 21.01 -33.49 5.08
C GLU A 725 20.57 -32.48 6.18
N ALA A 726 21.52 -31.76 6.80
CA ALA A 726 21.29 -30.92 7.96
C ALA A 726 20.57 -29.60 7.63
N MET A 727 19.23 -29.66 7.54
CA MET A 727 18.40 -28.45 7.54
C MET A 727 18.69 -27.57 8.77
N LEU A 728 18.70 -26.25 8.57
CA LEU A 728 18.91 -25.25 9.63
C LEU A 728 17.85 -25.40 10.75
N GLU A 729 18.25 -25.91 11.92
CA GLU A 729 17.36 -26.07 13.07
C GLU A 729 16.89 -24.72 13.66
N GLU A 730 15.66 -24.31 13.34
CA GLU A 730 15.00 -23.22 14.08
C GLU A 730 14.54 -23.72 15.46
N VAL A 731 15.04 -23.12 16.54
CA VAL A 731 14.70 -23.49 17.93
C VAL A 731 13.29 -23.01 18.30
N VAL A 732 12.28 -23.72 17.82
CA VAL A 732 10.86 -23.43 18.07
C VAL A 732 10.38 -24.11 19.37
N ILE A 733 10.42 -23.36 20.48
CA ILE A 733 9.81 -23.80 21.74
C ILE A 733 8.27 -23.77 21.59
N ALA A 734 7.65 -24.96 21.56
CA ALA A 734 6.19 -25.14 21.45
C ALA A 734 5.61 -25.92 22.66
N GLY A 735 4.44 -25.49 23.15
CA GLY A 735 3.84 -25.99 24.40
C GLY A 735 2.56 -26.83 24.24
N PHE A 736 2.69 -28.14 24.39
CA PHE A 736 1.68 -29.10 24.92
C PHE A 736 0.32 -29.34 24.19
N SER A 737 0.37 -30.30 23.24
CA SER A 737 -0.45 -31.53 23.13
C SER A 737 -2.00 -31.60 23.28
N GLU A 738 -2.64 -32.15 22.24
CA GLU A 738 -3.71 -33.19 22.22
C GLU A 738 -4.99 -33.13 23.10
N LYS A 739 -6.17 -33.34 22.49
CA LYS A 739 -6.66 -34.71 22.11
C LYS A 739 -7.92 -34.72 21.19
N LYS A 740 -8.26 -35.90 20.65
CA LYS A 740 -9.26 -36.16 19.57
C LYS A 740 -10.69 -36.44 20.06
N ALA A 741 -11.70 -36.09 19.24
CA ALA A 741 -13.04 -36.71 19.20
C ALA A 741 -13.68 -36.56 17.79
N THR A 742 -14.65 -37.41 17.42
CA THR A 742 -15.25 -37.52 16.07
C THR A 742 -16.79 -37.58 16.11
N TYR A 743 -17.51 -37.18 15.03
CA TYR A 743 -18.60 -37.95 14.33
C TYR A 743 -19.49 -37.16 13.30
N LYS A 744 -19.62 -37.72 12.08
CA LYS A 744 -20.76 -37.87 11.11
C LYS A 744 -21.83 -36.77 10.76
N ASN A 745 -21.77 -36.32 9.48
CA ASN A 745 -22.76 -36.32 8.35
C ASN A 745 -24.21 -35.71 8.36
N GLY A 746 -24.54 -34.98 7.26
CA GLY A 746 -25.89 -34.81 6.60
C GLY A 746 -26.25 -33.34 6.22
N ASN A 747 -26.39 -32.86 4.94
CA ASN A 747 -27.37 -33.08 3.82
C ASN A 747 -28.75 -32.37 3.99
N ASP A 748 -29.42 -31.67 3.02
CA ASP A 748 -29.11 -31.12 1.65
C ASP A 748 -30.32 -30.28 1.02
N PHE A 749 -30.17 -29.56 -0.14
CA PHE A 749 -31.19 -29.02 -1.15
C PHE A 749 -31.91 -27.58 -1.15
N LEU A 750 -32.71 -27.24 -2.23
CA LEU A 750 -32.97 -25.91 -2.94
C LEU A 750 -34.41 -25.74 -3.63
N VAL A 751 -34.99 -24.68 -4.32
CA VAL A 751 -35.01 -23.15 -4.41
C VAL A 751 -35.99 -22.49 -5.52
N SER A 752 -36.82 -21.44 -5.20
CA SER A 752 -37.43 -20.27 -5.99
C SER A 752 -38.54 -20.31 -7.14
N ALA A 753 -39.31 -19.19 -7.37
CA ALA A 753 -40.35 -18.93 -8.46
C ALA A 753 -40.71 -17.41 -8.84
N PRO A 754 -41.50 -17.05 -9.94
CA PRO A 754 -41.62 -15.68 -10.58
C PRO A 754 -43.04 -15.12 -11.13
N ASN A 755 -43.08 -14.12 -12.07
CA ASN A 755 -44.21 -13.15 -12.40
C ASN A 755 -44.96 -13.24 -13.82
N ILE A 756 -45.79 -12.23 -14.24
CA ILE A 756 -47.08 -12.35 -15.02
C ILE A 756 -47.20 -12.26 -16.56
N ASP A 757 -46.75 -11.20 -17.26
CA ASP A 757 -47.41 -10.58 -18.46
C ASP A 757 -47.57 -11.42 -19.76
N ASP A 758 -47.38 -12.73 -19.66
CA ASP A 758 -47.39 -13.71 -20.74
C ASP A 758 -48.66 -14.59 -20.81
N TYR A 759 -49.57 -14.53 -19.82
CA TYR A 759 -50.66 -15.50 -19.66
C TYR A 759 -51.96 -15.14 -20.42
N GLN A 760 -52.56 -16.14 -21.07
CA GLN A 760 -53.93 -16.10 -21.63
C GLN A 760 -54.75 -17.27 -21.11
N ILE A 761 -55.91 -17.01 -20.50
CA ILE A 761 -56.82 -18.03 -19.95
C ILE A 761 -57.96 -18.30 -20.93
N PHE A 762 -58.25 -19.57 -21.24
CA PHE A 762 -59.44 -19.96 -21.99
C PHE A 762 -59.92 -21.39 -21.63
N GLY A 763 -61.23 -21.61 -21.61
CA GLY A 763 -61.82 -22.92 -21.33
C GLY A 763 -62.07 -23.76 -22.58
N TYR A 764 -61.79 -25.06 -22.52
CA TYR A 764 -62.11 -26.02 -23.58
C TYR A 764 -62.44 -27.40 -23.00
N LYS A 765 -63.54 -28.03 -23.46
CA LYS A 765 -64.00 -29.36 -22.99
C LYS A 765 -63.95 -29.56 -21.47
N GLU A 766 -64.58 -28.63 -20.74
CA GLU A 766 -64.67 -28.65 -19.26
C GLU A 766 -63.32 -28.59 -18.53
N GLN A 767 -62.25 -28.16 -19.20
CA GLN A 767 -60.92 -27.92 -18.62
C GLN A 767 -60.47 -26.49 -18.88
N LEU A 768 -59.78 -25.89 -17.91
CA LEU A 768 -59.22 -24.55 -18.01
C LEU A 768 -57.78 -24.62 -18.54
N PHE A 769 -57.49 -23.88 -19.62
CA PHE A 769 -56.15 -23.82 -20.20
C PHE A 769 -55.57 -22.43 -19.94
N ILE A 770 -54.35 -22.38 -19.41
CA ILE A 770 -53.60 -21.13 -19.27
C ILE A 770 -52.35 -21.22 -20.13
N LYS A 771 -52.34 -20.44 -21.21
CA LYS A 771 -51.26 -20.36 -22.17
C LYS A 771 -50.29 -19.24 -21.76
N LYS A 772 -49.07 -19.58 -21.35
CA LYS A 772 -47.93 -18.65 -21.34
C LYS A 772 -47.36 -18.57 -22.77
N LYS A 773 -46.66 -17.48 -23.15
CA LYS A 773 -46.20 -17.20 -24.54
C LYS A 773 -45.93 -18.44 -25.41
N ASP A 774 -45.02 -19.32 -24.96
CA ASP A 774 -44.58 -20.51 -25.70
C ASP A 774 -45.00 -21.86 -25.10
N ASN A 775 -45.84 -21.90 -24.05
CA ASN A 775 -46.22 -23.15 -23.39
C ASN A 775 -47.63 -23.11 -22.76
N HIS A 776 -48.32 -24.25 -22.68
CA HIS A 776 -49.70 -24.32 -22.18
C HIS A 776 -49.82 -25.20 -20.94
N ILE A 777 -50.36 -24.63 -19.86
CA ILE A 777 -50.68 -25.35 -18.62
C ILE A 777 -52.13 -25.81 -18.70
N VAL A 778 -52.34 -27.12 -18.54
CA VAL A 778 -53.67 -27.73 -18.51
C VAL A 778 -54.11 -27.89 -17.07
N LEU A 779 -55.15 -27.14 -16.69
CA LEU A 779 -55.83 -27.27 -15.42
C LEU A 779 -57.11 -28.10 -15.61
N GLY A 780 -57.76 -28.44 -14.51
CA GLY A 780 -58.96 -29.26 -14.51
C GLY A 780 -60.23 -28.44 -14.70
N SER A 781 -61.32 -28.99 -14.20
CA SER A 781 -62.63 -28.38 -14.23
C SER A 781 -62.77 -27.33 -13.13
N ASN A 782 -62.38 -27.63 -11.89
CA ASN A 782 -62.41 -26.69 -10.75
C ASN A 782 -61.00 -26.53 -10.14
N PRO A 783 -60.08 -25.77 -10.78
CA PRO A 783 -58.87 -25.35 -10.09
C PRO A 783 -59.23 -24.52 -8.84
N LEU A 784 -58.47 -24.70 -7.76
CA LEU A 784 -58.57 -23.85 -6.57
C LEU A 784 -57.96 -22.48 -6.88
N VAL A 785 -58.54 -21.40 -6.36
CA VAL A 785 -58.14 -20.02 -6.65
C VAL A 785 -57.96 -19.27 -5.33
N PHE A 786 -56.89 -18.48 -5.24
CA PHE A 786 -56.58 -17.61 -4.12
C PHE A 786 -56.19 -16.24 -4.64
N VAL A 787 -56.72 -15.17 -4.04
CA VAL A 787 -56.39 -13.79 -4.40
C VAL A 787 -55.61 -13.14 -3.24
N ASP A 788 -54.52 -12.44 -3.55
CA ASP A 788 -53.70 -11.64 -2.60
C ASP A 788 -53.31 -12.38 -1.31
N TYR A 789 -52.77 -13.58 -1.48
CA TYR A 789 -52.56 -14.53 -0.40
C TYR A 789 -51.21 -14.34 0.30
N GLU A 790 -51.21 -14.08 1.62
CA GLU A 790 -49.99 -13.95 2.43
C GLU A 790 -49.36 -15.30 2.83
N VAL A 791 -48.03 -15.38 2.73
CA VAL A 791 -47.28 -16.65 2.83
C VAL A 791 -47.29 -17.26 4.23
N ASP A 792 -47.48 -16.47 5.29
CA ASP A 792 -47.41 -16.96 6.68
C ASP A 792 -48.61 -17.82 7.10
N ASP A 793 -49.78 -17.69 6.45
CA ASP A 793 -50.99 -18.47 6.79
C ASP A 793 -51.12 -19.79 6.01
N PHE A 794 -50.16 -20.14 5.13
CA PHE A 794 -50.21 -21.30 4.23
C PHE A 794 -50.44 -22.67 4.92
N ALA A 795 -50.22 -22.76 6.23
CA ALA A 795 -50.47 -23.95 7.04
C ALA A 795 -51.94 -24.12 7.49
N ASN A 796 -52.78 -23.08 7.38
CA ASN A 796 -54.15 -23.03 7.93
C ASN A 796 -55.25 -22.89 6.86
N ILE A 797 -54.94 -23.04 5.57
CA ILE A 797 -55.90 -22.87 4.48
C ILE A 797 -57.06 -23.89 4.61
N GLU A 798 -58.28 -23.39 4.77
CA GLU A 798 -59.50 -24.14 4.42
C GLU A 798 -59.78 -23.97 2.91
N TRP A 799 -59.70 -25.07 2.17
CA TRP A 799 -59.67 -25.06 0.70
C TRP A 799 -61.09 -25.12 0.10
N GLU A 800 -61.70 -23.97 -0.20
CA GLU A 800 -63.00 -23.88 -0.89
C GLU A 800 -62.88 -23.83 -2.44
N GLU A 801 -63.95 -24.23 -3.16
CA GLU A 801 -63.94 -24.32 -4.63
C GLU A 801 -64.11 -22.94 -5.33
N GLY A 802 -63.06 -22.11 -5.31
CA GLY A 802 -62.99 -20.72 -5.81
C GLY A 802 -63.24 -20.45 -7.31
N LYS A 803 -63.95 -21.34 -8.04
CA LYS A 803 -64.17 -21.23 -9.50
C LYS A 803 -64.95 -19.98 -9.94
N GLY A 804 -65.59 -19.28 -9.00
CA GLY A 804 -66.33 -18.04 -9.26
C GLY A 804 -65.42 -16.83 -9.51
N GLU A 805 -64.32 -16.72 -8.76
CA GLU A 805 -63.61 -15.44 -8.53
C GLU A 805 -62.88 -14.92 -9.78
N LEU A 806 -62.32 -15.82 -10.59
CA LEU A 806 -61.68 -15.51 -11.87
C LEU A 806 -62.59 -14.77 -12.87
N ASN A 807 -63.91 -14.78 -12.67
CA ASN A 807 -64.87 -14.06 -13.53
C ASN A 807 -65.17 -12.64 -13.04
N TYR A 808 -64.68 -12.24 -11.87
CA TYR A 808 -64.95 -10.94 -11.23
C TYR A 808 -63.70 -10.11 -10.92
N LEU A 809 -62.50 -10.70 -11.01
CA LEU A 809 -61.21 -9.99 -11.02
C LEU A 809 -61.11 -9.02 -12.22
N ASP A 810 -60.72 -7.76 -11.98
CA ASP A 810 -60.26 -6.90 -13.07
C ASP A 810 -58.82 -7.28 -13.43
N TRP A 811 -58.67 -7.86 -14.62
CA TRP A 811 -57.39 -8.29 -15.16
C TRP A 811 -56.38 -7.14 -15.40
N HIS A 812 -56.80 -5.87 -15.33
CA HIS A 812 -55.89 -4.73 -15.32
C HIS A 812 -55.29 -4.45 -13.93
N GLU A 813 -55.90 -4.90 -12.84
CA GLU A 813 -55.40 -4.75 -11.48
C GLU A 813 -54.58 -5.96 -11.02
N VAL A 814 -54.62 -7.09 -11.73
CA VAL A 814 -53.75 -8.25 -11.45
C VAL A 814 -52.28 -7.90 -11.76
N PHE A 815 -51.39 -8.18 -10.79
CA PHE A 815 -49.94 -8.04 -10.87
C PHE A 815 -49.21 -9.36 -11.11
N SER A 816 -49.60 -10.47 -10.45
CA SER A 816 -49.01 -11.79 -10.68
C SER A 816 -49.97 -12.97 -10.70
N LEU A 817 -49.63 -14.01 -11.48
CA LEU A 817 -50.33 -15.29 -11.56
C LEU A 817 -49.31 -16.41 -11.37
N GLU A 818 -49.44 -17.15 -10.28
CA GLU A 818 -48.72 -18.40 -10.05
C GLU A 818 -49.69 -19.58 -10.18
N ILE A 819 -49.32 -20.57 -10.99
CA ILE A 819 -50.24 -21.62 -11.43
C ILE A 819 -49.57 -22.97 -11.22
N ILE A 820 -50.12 -23.78 -10.31
CA ILE A 820 -49.63 -25.11 -9.98
C ILE A 820 -50.42 -26.15 -10.83
N PRO A 821 -49.79 -26.84 -11.79
CA PRO A 821 -50.48 -27.82 -12.64
C PRO A 821 -51.02 -29.00 -11.84
N ARG A 822 -52.02 -29.71 -12.39
CA ARG A 822 -52.75 -30.84 -11.78
C ARG A 822 -51.85 -31.93 -11.18
N GLU A 823 -50.69 -32.15 -11.80
CA GLU A 823 -49.73 -33.20 -11.41
C GLU A 823 -48.96 -32.85 -10.13
N ALA A 824 -48.67 -31.58 -9.89
CA ALA A 824 -47.95 -31.09 -8.71
C ALA A 824 -48.89 -30.68 -7.56
N SER A 825 -49.98 -29.98 -7.90
CA SER A 825 -51.00 -29.49 -6.95
C SER A 825 -51.65 -30.62 -6.13
N ARG A 826 -51.79 -31.82 -6.72
CA ARG A 826 -52.27 -33.03 -6.03
C ARG A 826 -51.35 -33.51 -4.89
N GLN A 827 -50.07 -33.13 -4.87
CA GLN A 827 -49.17 -33.40 -3.75
C GLN A 827 -49.30 -32.39 -2.61
N LEU A 828 -49.80 -31.17 -2.91
CA LEU A 828 -49.93 -30.07 -1.96
C LEU A 828 -51.32 -30.02 -1.30
N ALA A 829 -52.39 -30.03 -2.11
CA ALA A 829 -53.78 -29.95 -1.65
C ALA A 829 -54.56 -31.28 -1.80
N GLY A 830 -53.83 -32.40 -1.90
CA GLY A 830 -54.41 -33.74 -1.96
C GLY A 830 -55.41 -33.92 -3.11
N THR A 831 -56.62 -34.42 -2.80
CA THR A 831 -57.67 -34.64 -3.82
C THR A 831 -58.36 -33.36 -4.29
N LEU A 832 -58.31 -32.28 -3.51
CA LEU A 832 -58.85 -30.97 -3.91
C LEU A 832 -57.95 -30.33 -4.97
N GLY A 833 -56.63 -30.52 -4.86
CA GLY A 833 -55.65 -30.12 -5.87
C GLY A 833 -55.68 -30.92 -7.19
N ASN A 834 -56.59 -31.88 -7.40
CA ASN A 834 -56.65 -32.69 -8.65
C ASN A 834 -56.79 -31.84 -9.94
N ASP A 835 -57.35 -30.64 -9.81
CA ASP A 835 -57.69 -29.76 -10.92
C ASP A 835 -56.75 -28.54 -11.03
N GLY A 836 -55.70 -28.48 -10.22
CA GLY A 836 -54.75 -27.36 -10.20
C GLY A 836 -55.04 -26.33 -9.11
N ILE A 837 -54.08 -25.44 -8.89
CA ILE A 837 -54.20 -24.29 -7.99
C ILE A 837 -53.70 -23.04 -8.72
N ILE A 838 -54.36 -21.90 -8.53
CA ILE A 838 -54.02 -20.60 -9.09
C ILE A 838 -53.94 -19.59 -7.94
N PHE A 839 -52.81 -18.91 -7.79
CA PHE A 839 -52.67 -17.73 -6.94
C PHE A 839 -52.66 -16.48 -7.82
N VAL A 840 -53.47 -15.49 -7.45
CA VAL A 840 -53.74 -14.26 -8.20
C VAL A 840 -53.37 -13.08 -7.32
N TYR A 841 -52.24 -12.44 -7.59
CA TYR A 841 -51.78 -11.29 -6.81
C TYR A 841 -52.09 -10.01 -7.58
N THR A 842 -52.64 -8.98 -6.94
CA THR A 842 -53.02 -7.69 -7.53
C THR A 842 -51.93 -6.63 -7.32
N LYS A 843 -52.12 -5.46 -7.92
CA LYS A 843 -51.22 -4.31 -7.82
C LYS A 843 -51.33 -3.61 -6.46
N ASP A 844 -52.49 -3.65 -5.82
CA ASP A 844 -52.70 -3.06 -4.49
C ASP A 844 -51.94 -3.85 -3.42
N PHE A 845 -51.82 -5.18 -3.56
CA PHE A 845 -50.93 -6.02 -2.74
C PHE A 845 -49.44 -5.67 -2.88
N VAL A 846 -49.06 -4.88 -3.90
CA VAL A 846 -47.68 -4.41 -4.13
C VAL A 846 -47.43 -3.00 -3.57
N GLU A 847 -48.46 -2.28 -3.11
CA GLU A 847 -48.32 -0.91 -2.56
C GLU A 847 -48.38 -0.80 -1.02
N ASP A 848 -48.45 -1.90 -0.25
CA ASP A 848 -48.16 -1.82 1.19
C ASP A 848 -46.65 -1.71 1.48
N GLN A 849 -46.31 -1.08 2.59
CA GLN A 849 -45.06 -0.33 2.74
C GLN A 849 -43.94 -1.15 3.38
N ARG A 850 -42.72 -0.97 2.82
CA ARG A 850 -41.39 -1.44 3.29
C ARG A 850 -40.90 -2.80 2.79
N ILE A 851 -40.67 -2.95 1.47
CA ILE A 851 -39.77 -3.99 0.95
C ILE A 851 -38.62 -3.38 0.13
N THR A 852 -37.41 -3.89 0.36
CA THR A 852 -36.15 -3.51 -0.30
C THR A 852 -36.11 -3.99 -1.75
N ILE A 853 -35.74 -3.11 -2.69
CA ILE A 853 -35.68 -3.43 -4.14
C ILE A 853 -34.53 -4.42 -4.46
N PRO A 854 -34.81 -5.62 -5.02
CA PRO A 854 -33.79 -6.57 -5.44
C PRO A 854 -33.55 -6.52 -6.96
N ILE A 855 -32.58 -5.72 -7.41
CA ILE A 855 -32.18 -5.68 -8.83
C ILE A 855 -31.55 -7.02 -9.23
N ASN A 856 -32.07 -7.64 -10.31
CA ASN A 856 -31.76 -9.04 -10.63
C ASN A 856 -31.57 -9.34 -12.13
N ILE A 857 -30.37 -9.10 -12.63
CA ILE A 857 -29.76 -9.91 -13.70
C ILE A 857 -28.42 -10.45 -13.17
N ASN A 858 -27.98 -11.61 -13.66
CA ASN A 858 -26.93 -12.46 -13.08
C ASN A 858 -27.20 -12.88 -11.61
N LYS A 859 -28.33 -13.53 -11.38
CA LYS A 859 -28.27 -14.84 -10.70
C LYS A 859 -27.86 -15.85 -11.79
N HIS A 860 -27.03 -16.86 -11.53
CA HIS A 860 -26.67 -17.42 -10.24
C HIS A 860 -25.14 -17.50 -10.09
N ILE A 861 -24.61 -16.95 -8.98
CA ILE A 861 -23.42 -17.51 -8.34
C ILE A 861 -23.84 -17.79 -6.90
N LYS A 862 -23.73 -19.04 -6.45
CA LYS A 862 -24.15 -19.43 -5.11
C LYS A 862 -23.00 -19.27 -4.11
N HIS A 863 -22.80 -18.04 -3.64
CA HIS A 863 -21.76 -17.71 -2.66
C HIS A 863 -22.11 -18.25 -1.25
N GLU A 864 -21.65 -19.45 -0.91
CA GLU A 864 -21.68 -19.93 0.48
C GLU A 864 -20.52 -19.30 1.28
N LEU A 865 -20.79 -18.19 1.97
CA LEU A 865 -19.82 -17.49 2.81
C LEU A 865 -19.21 -18.42 3.88
N SER A 866 -17.91 -18.27 4.16
CA SER A 866 -17.16 -19.16 5.04
C SER A 866 -17.76 -19.28 6.45
N LYS A 867 -18.06 -20.52 6.85
CA LYS A 867 -18.57 -20.88 8.20
C LYS A 867 -17.49 -21.38 9.15
N LYS A 868 -16.19 -21.18 8.86
CA LYS A 868 -15.09 -21.57 9.75
C LYS A 868 -14.17 -20.40 10.11
N VAL A 869 -13.88 -20.35 11.40
CA VAL A 869 -13.22 -19.24 12.11
C VAL A 869 -11.71 -19.51 12.25
N TRP A 870 -10.92 -18.43 12.32
CA TRP A 870 -9.49 -18.44 12.64
C TRP A 870 -9.18 -19.35 13.85
N THR A 871 -8.14 -20.18 13.75
CA THR A 871 -7.87 -21.28 14.70
C THR A 871 -7.27 -20.80 16.02
N ASP A 872 -6.28 -19.92 15.96
CA ASP A 872 -5.39 -19.62 17.09
C ASP A 872 -5.79 -18.34 17.85
N ILE A 873 -7.10 -18.06 17.89
CA ILE A 873 -7.67 -16.87 18.53
C ILE A 873 -7.15 -16.73 19.98
N PRO A 874 -6.53 -15.59 20.35
CA PRO A 874 -6.11 -15.30 21.71
C PRO A 874 -7.18 -15.61 22.75
N GLU A 875 -6.80 -16.22 23.86
CA GLU A 875 -7.75 -16.64 24.91
C GLU A 875 -8.61 -15.47 25.44
N SER A 876 -8.05 -14.25 25.44
CA SER A 876 -8.75 -12.99 25.71
C SER A 876 -9.92 -12.71 24.76
N LEU A 877 -9.74 -12.97 23.46
CA LEU A 877 -10.76 -12.86 22.42
C LEU A 877 -11.72 -14.07 22.42
N GLN A 878 -11.26 -15.28 22.78
CA GLN A 878 -12.17 -16.42 22.98
C GLN A 878 -13.17 -16.14 24.11
N LYS A 879 -12.71 -15.52 25.21
CA LYS A 879 -13.53 -15.14 26.37
C LYS A 879 -14.67 -14.16 26.06
N ILE A 880 -14.67 -13.47 24.91
CA ILE A 880 -15.75 -12.56 24.49
C ILE A 880 -16.77 -13.19 23.52
N LYS A 881 -16.44 -14.31 22.84
CA LYS A 881 -17.35 -15.01 21.90
C LYS A 881 -18.77 -15.27 22.45
N LYS A 882 -18.87 -15.53 23.76
CA LYS A 882 -20.11 -15.84 24.49
C LYS A 882 -21.08 -14.66 24.68
N TYR A 883 -20.73 -13.46 24.24
CA TYR A 883 -21.62 -12.29 24.30
C TYR A 883 -22.28 -12.05 22.94
N ASP A 884 -23.47 -11.43 22.99
CA ASP A 884 -24.13 -10.77 21.88
C ASP A 884 -23.20 -9.77 21.15
N PRO A 885 -23.38 -9.49 19.85
CA PRO A 885 -22.44 -8.66 19.07
C PRO A 885 -22.14 -7.28 19.65
N GLU A 886 -23.13 -6.54 20.17
CA GLU A 886 -22.92 -5.21 20.76
C GLU A 886 -22.01 -5.27 21.99
N LYS A 887 -22.34 -6.15 22.95
CA LYS A 887 -21.56 -6.33 24.18
C LYS A 887 -20.21 -6.99 23.91
N ARG A 888 -20.11 -7.83 22.88
CA ARG A 888 -18.86 -8.40 22.37
C ARG A 888 -17.95 -7.30 21.83
N TYR A 889 -18.49 -6.36 21.03
CA TYR A 889 -17.75 -5.21 20.51
C TYR A 889 -17.29 -4.27 21.63
N ILE A 890 -18.16 -3.95 22.60
CA ILE A 890 -17.77 -3.20 23.81
C ILE A 890 -16.61 -3.92 24.54
N LYS A 891 -16.65 -5.25 24.66
CA LYS A 891 -15.55 -6.00 25.29
C LYS A 891 -14.27 -6.03 24.45
N TYR A 892 -14.35 -6.07 23.13
CA TYR A 892 -13.22 -5.89 22.23
C TYR A 892 -12.56 -4.50 22.41
N LEU A 893 -13.35 -3.42 22.46
CA LEU A 893 -12.82 -2.06 22.72
C LEU A 893 -12.12 -1.91 24.07
N ASN A 894 -12.50 -2.71 25.07
CA ASN A 894 -11.80 -2.78 26.36
C ASN A 894 -10.47 -3.54 26.26
N LEU A 895 -10.32 -4.52 25.36
CA LEU A 895 -9.06 -5.25 25.12
C LEU A 895 -8.04 -4.37 24.37
N THR A 896 -8.48 -3.60 23.36
CA THR A 896 -7.60 -2.67 22.62
C THR A 896 -7.31 -1.37 23.40
N ALA A 897 -7.84 -1.20 24.61
CA ALA A 897 -7.83 0.09 25.32
C ALA A 897 -6.43 0.58 25.72
N GLN A 898 -5.51 -0.33 26.06
CA GLN A 898 -4.26 0.02 26.76
C GLN A 898 -2.98 -0.13 25.92
N GLU A 899 -2.99 -0.94 24.84
CA GLU A 899 -1.78 -1.26 24.06
C GLU A 899 -2.06 -1.24 22.55
N LYS A 900 -1.03 -0.89 21.75
CA LYS A 900 -1.06 -1.06 20.29
C LYS A 900 -1.05 -2.57 19.97
N GLN A 901 -1.94 -3.00 19.08
CA GLN A 901 -2.08 -4.39 18.67
C GLN A 901 -1.57 -4.59 17.22
N PRO A 902 -0.99 -5.76 16.88
CA PRO A 902 -0.53 -6.09 15.52
C PRO A 902 -1.69 -6.47 14.58
N ALA A 903 -1.43 -6.56 13.26
CA ALA A 903 -2.44 -6.87 12.26
C ALA A 903 -3.18 -8.21 12.52
N GLY A 904 -2.43 -9.24 12.92
CA GLY A 904 -2.99 -10.55 13.30
C GLY A 904 -4.02 -10.49 14.43
N PHE A 905 -3.92 -9.55 15.37
CA PHE A 905 -4.95 -9.38 16.41
C PHE A 905 -6.27 -8.87 15.82
N TYR A 906 -6.23 -7.90 14.91
CA TYR A 906 -7.45 -7.38 14.28
C TYR A 906 -8.07 -8.40 13.33
N MET A 907 -7.26 -9.19 12.60
CA MET A 907 -7.74 -10.36 11.85
C MET A 907 -8.50 -11.34 12.75
N ALA A 908 -7.88 -11.77 13.84
CA ALA A 908 -8.46 -12.70 14.82
C ALA A 908 -9.72 -12.13 15.48
N ALA A 909 -9.74 -10.83 15.76
CA ALA A 909 -10.88 -10.14 16.35
C ALA A 909 -12.06 -10.03 15.37
N GLY A 910 -11.85 -9.57 14.12
CA GLY A 910 -12.95 -9.46 13.13
C GLY A 910 -13.54 -10.82 12.74
N SER A 911 -12.70 -11.87 12.68
CA SER A 911 -13.13 -13.27 12.44
C SER A 911 -14.13 -13.81 13.48
N ILE A 912 -14.28 -13.15 14.62
CA ILE A 912 -15.24 -13.49 15.68
C ILE A 912 -16.63 -12.87 15.44
N PHE A 913 -16.72 -11.83 14.62
CA PHE A 913 -17.96 -11.15 14.26
C PHE A 913 -18.40 -11.49 12.83
N ALA A 914 -17.51 -12.00 11.97
CA ALA A 914 -17.77 -12.23 10.55
C ALA A 914 -19.00 -13.10 10.24
N GLN A 915 -19.40 -13.99 11.15
CA GLN A 915 -20.55 -14.88 10.98
C GLN A 915 -21.89 -14.26 11.42
N ASP A 916 -21.91 -13.44 12.46
CA ASP A 916 -23.15 -12.95 13.11
C ASP A 916 -23.30 -11.42 13.18
N ALA A 917 -22.26 -10.68 12.83
CA ALA A 917 -22.25 -9.23 12.67
C ALA A 917 -21.15 -8.79 11.66
N PRO A 918 -21.31 -9.08 10.35
CA PRO A 918 -20.28 -8.82 9.33
C PRO A 918 -19.87 -7.35 9.21
N ASP A 919 -20.76 -6.40 9.50
CA ASP A 919 -20.41 -4.96 9.52
C ASP A 919 -19.45 -4.61 10.68
N LEU A 920 -19.63 -5.23 11.86
CA LEU A 920 -18.67 -5.11 12.96
C LEU A 920 -17.34 -5.81 12.62
N ALA A 921 -17.37 -6.91 11.86
CA ALA A 921 -16.16 -7.56 11.38
C ALA A 921 -15.37 -6.67 10.42
N ALA A 922 -16.03 -6.09 9.41
CA ALA A 922 -15.45 -5.12 8.49
C ALA A 922 -14.84 -3.92 9.23
N LYS A 923 -15.59 -3.38 10.21
CA LYS A 923 -15.16 -2.27 11.06
C LYS A 923 -13.88 -2.61 11.84
N ILE A 924 -13.84 -3.77 12.52
CA ILE A 924 -12.67 -4.23 13.27
C ILE A 924 -11.48 -4.52 12.34
N TRP A 925 -11.70 -5.16 11.19
CA TRP A 925 -10.63 -5.43 10.23
C TRP A 925 -10.05 -4.17 9.62
N SER A 926 -10.84 -3.10 9.43
CA SER A 926 -10.34 -1.85 8.82
C SER A 926 -9.15 -1.21 9.56
N ASN A 927 -8.99 -1.49 10.86
CA ASN A 927 -7.81 -1.14 11.65
C ASN A 927 -6.48 -1.65 11.05
N ILE A 928 -6.50 -2.70 10.22
CA ILE A 928 -5.33 -3.28 9.55
C ILE A 928 -4.70 -2.29 8.57
N ALA A 929 -5.52 -1.52 7.83
CA ALA A 929 -5.02 -0.51 6.89
C ALA A 929 -4.31 0.68 7.57
N GLU A 930 -4.37 0.77 8.91
CA GLU A 930 -3.65 1.76 9.71
C GLU A 930 -2.35 1.21 10.34
N ILE A 931 -1.96 -0.02 10.01
CA ILE A 931 -0.74 -0.68 10.52
C ILE A 931 0.28 -0.69 9.39
N GLN A 932 1.40 0.03 9.59
CA GLN A 932 2.40 0.32 8.56
C GLN A 932 1.74 0.94 7.32
N LEU A 933 1.53 2.26 7.35
CA LEU A 933 0.90 2.99 6.24
C LEU A 933 1.65 2.68 4.93
N ASP A 934 0.91 2.23 3.91
CA ASP A 934 1.39 1.72 2.62
C ASP A 934 2.10 0.34 2.62
N ASN A 935 1.94 -0.50 3.65
CA ASN A 935 2.12 -1.95 3.51
C ASN A 935 0.98 -2.51 2.62
N HIS A 936 1.33 -2.97 1.41
CA HIS A 936 0.39 -3.47 0.40
C HIS A 936 -0.21 -4.84 0.76
N GLU A 937 0.52 -5.66 1.52
CA GLU A 937 0.10 -6.98 2.00
C GLU A 937 -1.01 -6.86 3.06
N ASN A 938 -0.89 -5.91 4.00
CA ASN A 938 -1.92 -5.56 4.98
C ASN A 938 -3.18 -5.06 4.26
N ILE A 939 -3.03 -4.25 3.21
CA ILE A 939 -4.13 -3.75 2.39
C ILE A 939 -4.79 -4.90 1.61
N ARG A 940 -4.01 -5.83 1.02
CA ARG A 940 -4.49 -7.04 0.33
C ARG A 940 -5.22 -7.98 1.27
N THR A 941 -4.66 -8.20 2.46
CA THR A 941 -5.27 -9.00 3.53
C THR A 941 -6.63 -8.44 3.93
N LEU A 942 -6.75 -7.12 4.13
CA LEU A 942 -8.02 -6.46 4.40
C LEU A 942 -9.00 -6.61 3.22
N ALA A 943 -8.53 -6.43 1.98
CA ALA A 943 -9.34 -6.53 0.78
C ALA A 943 -9.91 -7.94 0.58
N TYR A 944 -9.10 -8.98 0.78
CA TYR A 944 -9.54 -10.38 0.84
C TYR A 944 -10.57 -10.61 1.95
N GLN A 945 -10.32 -10.17 3.20
CA GLN A 945 -11.26 -10.36 4.31
C GLN A 945 -12.63 -9.72 4.00
N LEU A 946 -12.66 -8.50 3.46
CA LEU A 946 -13.89 -7.83 3.02
C LEU A 946 -14.57 -8.57 1.86
N ARG A 947 -13.82 -8.98 0.82
CA ARG A 947 -14.33 -9.79 -0.30
C ARG A 947 -14.98 -11.08 0.20
N SER A 948 -14.37 -11.75 1.18
CA SER A 948 -14.85 -13.03 1.75
C SER A 948 -16.18 -12.94 2.53
N ILE A 949 -16.56 -11.74 3.00
CA ILE A 949 -17.87 -11.48 3.63
C ILE A 949 -18.87 -10.75 2.71
N GLY A 950 -18.59 -10.68 1.41
CA GLY A 950 -19.47 -10.05 0.42
C GLY A 950 -19.37 -8.52 0.33
N LYS A 951 -18.41 -7.89 1.02
CA LYS A 951 -18.15 -6.43 1.03
C LYS A 951 -17.33 -6.01 -0.20
N TYR A 952 -17.83 -6.37 -1.39
CA TYR A 952 -17.13 -6.21 -2.67
C TYR A 952 -16.92 -4.74 -3.07
N LYS A 953 -17.86 -3.85 -2.72
CA LYS A 953 -17.75 -2.42 -3.04
C LYS A 953 -16.66 -1.75 -2.19
N GLU A 954 -16.52 -2.23 -0.96
CA GLU A 954 -15.55 -1.78 0.02
C GLU A 954 -14.14 -2.34 -0.25
N SER A 955 -14.02 -3.51 -0.90
CA SER A 955 -12.72 -4.07 -1.32
C SER A 955 -12.17 -3.51 -2.63
N VAL A 956 -13.02 -3.05 -3.58
CA VAL A 956 -12.56 -2.37 -4.83
C VAL A 956 -11.53 -1.25 -4.58
N PRO A 957 -11.76 -0.24 -3.73
CA PRO A 957 -10.78 0.85 -3.54
C PRO A 957 -9.47 0.37 -2.91
N LEU A 958 -9.47 -0.76 -2.20
CA LEU A 958 -8.25 -1.38 -1.67
C LEU A 958 -7.46 -2.07 -2.79
N PHE A 959 -8.11 -2.87 -3.64
CA PHE A 959 -7.46 -3.47 -4.82
C PHE A 959 -7.02 -2.44 -5.86
N GLN A 960 -7.76 -1.34 -6.02
CA GLN A 960 -7.30 -0.17 -6.78
C GLN A 960 -6.05 0.46 -6.15
N LYS A 961 -6.01 0.67 -4.83
CA LYS A 961 -4.80 1.19 -4.15
C LYS A 961 -3.61 0.23 -4.31
N ILE A 962 -3.82 -1.09 -4.25
CA ILE A 962 -2.77 -2.08 -4.49
C ILE A 962 -2.25 -1.94 -5.92
N LEU A 963 -3.12 -1.95 -6.94
CA LEU A 963 -2.70 -1.83 -8.34
C LEU A 963 -2.05 -0.47 -8.67
N GLU A 964 -2.46 0.62 -8.01
CA GLU A 964 -1.80 1.94 -8.11
C GLU A 964 -0.39 1.97 -7.46
N VAL A 965 -0.09 1.03 -6.57
CA VAL A 965 1.12 0.99 -5.72
C VAL A 965 2.08 -0.15 -6.11
N ARG A 966 1.54 -1.19 -6.77
CA ARG A 966 2.19 -2.39 -7.33
C ARG A 966 1.58 -2.78 -8.69
N PRO A 967 1.72 -1.95 -9.74
CA PRO A 967 1.36 -2.34 -11.11
C PRO A 967 2.35 -3.36 -11.72
N ASP A 968 3.46 -3.65 -11.04
CA ASP A 968 4.37 -4.75 -11.36
C ASP A 968 3.83 -6.12 -10.92
N GLU A 969 2.92 -6.18 -9.95
CA GLU A 969 2.39 -7.45 -9.44
C GLU A 969 1.24 -7.97 -10.35
N PRO A 970 1.35 -9.18 -10.92
CA PRO A 970 0.26 -9.77 -11.70
C PRO A 970 -0.98 -9.96 -10.81
N ILE A 971 -0.83 -10.53 -9.61
CA ILE A 971 -1.91 -10.74 -8.64
C ILE A 971 -2.76 -9.48 -8.35
N ALA A 972 -2.18 -8.27 -8.41
CA ALA A 972 -2.92 -7.02 -8.24
C ALA A 972 -3.96 -6.77 -9.36
N HIS A 973 -3.65 -7.18 -10.59
CA HIS A 973 -4.58 -7.16 -11.72
C HIS A 973 -5.68 -8.21 -11.56
N ARG A 974 -5.30 -9.44 -11.17
CA ARG A 974 -6.21 -10.57 -10.94
C ARG A 974 -7.28 -10.20 -9.92
N ASP A 975 -6.87 -9.77 -8.74
CA ASP A 975 -7.79 -9.54 -7.63
C ASP A 975 -8.78 -8.40 -7.89
N LEU A 976 -8.31 -7.32 -8.55
CA LEU A 976 -9.18 -6.23 -8.97
C LEU A 976 -10.19 -6.69 -10.04
N ALA A 977 -9.75 -7.46 -11.02
CA ALA A 977 -10.61 -8.00 -12.06
C ALA A 977 -11.66 -8.99 -11.50
N VAL A 978 -11.26 -9.92 -10.63
CA VAL A 978 -12.17 -10.84 -9.94
C VAL A 978 -13.18 -10.06 -9.08
N THR A 979 -12.74 -8.99 -8.40
CA THR A 979 -13.65 -8.14 -7.61
C THR A 979 -14.64 -7.36 -8.49
N TYR A 980 -14.23 -6.85 -9.66
CA TYR A 980 -15.16 -6.30 -10.64
C TYR A 980 -16.12 -7.38 -11.20
N GLY A 981 -15.64 -8.61 -11.43
CA GLY A 981 -16.48 -9.74 -11.84
C GLY A 981 -17.56 -10.09 -10.82
N LEU A 982 -17.23 -10.08 -9.52
CA LEU A 982 -18.17 -10.26 -8.40
C LEU A 982 -19.20 -9.13 -8.33
N LEU A 983 -18.82 -7.90 -8.68
CA LEU A 983 -19.72 -6.75 -8.84
C LEU A 983 -20.51 -6.75 -10.16
N LYS A 984 -20.27 -7.73 -11.05
CA LYS A 984 -20.84 -7.84 -12.42
C LYS A 984 -20.39 -6.74 -13.38
N GLU A 985 -19.31 -6.03 -13.05
CA GLU A 985 -18.73 -4.98 -13.89
C GLU A 985 -17.76 -5.59 -14.93
N TYR A 986 -18.23 -6.62 -15.66
CA TYR A 986 -17.39 -7.46 -16.53
C TYR A 986 -16.61 -6.68 -17.59
N ASN A 987 -17.11 -5.52 -18.04
CA ASN A 987 -16.38 -4.63 -18.95
C ASN A 987 -15.05 -4.16 -18.33
N LYS A 988 -15.07 -3.73 -17.05
CA LYS A 988 -13.86 -3.31 -16.33
C LYS A 988 -12.97 -4.51 -16.00
N ALA A 989 -13.56 -5.64 -15.62
CA ALA A 989 -12.82 -6.87 -15.33
C ALA A 989 -12.01 -7.34 -16.55
N ALA A 990 -12.67 -7.43 -17.72
CA ALA A 990 -12.01 -7.80 -18.97
C ALA A 990 -11.02 -6.73 -19.47
N GLU A 991 -11.25 -5.45 -19.18
CA GLU A 991 -10.29 -4.37 -19.50
C GLU A 991 -9.01 -4.46 -18.66
N ILE A 992 -9.12 -4.66 -17.34
CA ILE A 992 -7.95 -4.85 -16.46
C ILE A 992 -7.14 -6.08 -16.88
N LEU A 993 -7.79 -7.20 -17.17
CA LEU A 993 -7.11 -8.43 -17.59
C LEU A 993 -6.47 -8.31 -18.98
N ARG A 994 -7.16 -7.69 -19.96
CA ARG A 994 -6.55 -7.43 -21.27
C ARG A 994 -5.31 -6.54 -21.12
N ASN A 995 -5.42 -5.44 -20.37
CA ASN A 995 -4.29 -4.55 -20.16
C ASN A 995 -3.12 -5.25 -19.43
N ALA A 996 -3.40 -6.27 -18.61
CA ALA A 996 -2.34 -7.12 -18.05
C ALA A 996 -1.70 -8.01 -19.14
N LEU A 997 -2.52 -8.75 -19.89
CA LEU A 997 -2.12 -9.66 -20.98
C LEU A 997 -1.41 -8.95 -22.14
N ASP A 998 -1.65 -7.65 -22.35
CA ASP A 998 -0.94 -6.78 -23.30
C ASP A 998 0.53 -6.49 -22.86
N GLY A 999 1.08 -7.21 -21.87
CA GLY A 999 2.51 -7.22 -21.51
C GLY A 999 2.98 -6.09 -20.57
N ASN A 1000 2.06 -5.46 -19.83
CA ASN A 1000 2.36 -4.29 -18.99
C ASN A 1000 2.97 -4.62 -17.61
N TRP A 1001 2.89 -5.86 -17.14
CA TRP A 1001 3.48 -6.32 -15.86
C TRP A 1001 4.71 -7.23 -16.03
N ILE A 1002 4.99 -7.71 -17.25
CA ILE A 1002 5.99 -8.76 -17.55
C ILE A 1002 7.43 -8.36 -17.15
N GLU A 1003 7.72 -7.08 -16.89
CA GLU A 1003 9.09 -6.53 -16.75
C GLU A 1003 9.87 -6.99 -15.50
N ARG A 1004 9.42 -8.04 -14.79
CA ARG A 1004 9.96 -8.37 -13.47
C ARG A 1004 9.74 -9.80 -12.92
N ASN A 1005 8.85 -10.60 -13.51
CA ASN A 1005 8.67 -11.97 -13.04
C ASN A 1005 9.74 -12.88 -13.64
N HIS A 1006 10.29 -13.81 -12.84
CA HIS A 1006 11.07 -14.93 -13.37
C HIS A 1006 10.19 -15.92 -14.14
N ASP A 1007 8.96 -16.15 -13.67
CA ASP A 1007 7.92 -16.86 -14.43
C ASP A 1007 6.73 -15.93 -14.80
N PRO A 1008 6.64 -15.49 -16.07
CA PRO A 1008 5.48 -14.76 -16.60
C PRO A 1008 4.43 -15.69 -17.28
N TYR A 1009 4.66 -17.00 -17.32
CA TYR A 1009 3.81 -17.97 -18.02
C TYR A 1009 2.64 -18.38 -17.15
N ASP A 1010 2.95 -18.84 -15.95
CA ASP A 1010 2.03 -19.26 -14.90
C ASP A 1010 0.82 -18.31 -14.75
N TYR A 1011 1.11 -17.05 -14.44
CA TYR A 1011 0.10 -16.03 -14.19
C TYR A 1011 -0.72 -15.73 -15.45
N THR A 1012 -0.10 -15.81 -16.64
CA THR A 1012 -0.77 -15.49 -17.90
C THR A 1012 -1.92 -16.44 -18.19
N GLU A 1013 -1.76 -17.73 -17.93
CA GLU A 1013 -2.82 -18.71 -18.22
C GLU A 1013 -4.07 -18.46 -17.36
N VAL A 1014 -3.88 -18.20 -16.06
CA VAL A 1014 -4.98 -17.86 -15.13
C VAL A 1014 -5.65 -16.54 -15.52
N MET A 1015 -4.87 -15.53 -15.94
CA MET A 1015 -5.39 -14.23 -16.42
C MET A 1015 -6.18 -14.36 -17.72
N ASN A 1016 -5.65 -15.13 -18.67
CA ASN A 1016 -6.26 -15.37 -19.98
C ASN A 1016 -7.56 -16.18 -19.84
N THR A 1017 -7.59 -17.16 -18.93
CA THR A 1017 -8.81 -17.87 -18.53
C THR A 1017 -9.89 -16.89 -18.08
N LEU A 1018 -9.60 -16.08 -17.06
CA LEU A 1018 -10.55 -15.08 -16.53
C LEU A 1018 -10.95 -14.02 -17.57
N TYR A 1019 -10.04 -13.62 -18.45
CA TYR A 1019 -10.32 -12.68 -19.53
C TYR A 1019 -11.33 -13.27 -20.52
N ASN A 1020 -11.12 -14.50 -20.97
CA ASN A 1020 -12.02 -15.18 -21.90
C ASN A 1020 -13.40 -15.41 -21.28
N ASP A 1021 -13.49 -15.73 -19.99
CA ASP A 1021 -14.76 -15.85 -19.26
C ASP A 1021 -15.57 -14.54 -19.33
N TYR A 1022 -15.00 -13.44 -18.81
CA TYR A 1022 -15.68 -12.15 -18.76
C TYR A 1022 -15.97 -11.59 -20.17
N HIS A 1023 -15.05 -11.78 -21.11
CA HIS A 1023 -15.25 -11.39 -22.51
C HIS A 1023 -16.33 -12.22 -23.21
N SER A 1024 -16.52 -13.51 -22.85
CA SER A 1024 -17.60 -14.35 -23.37
C SER A 1024 -18.98 -13.90 -22.88
N ILE A 1025 -19.09 -13.45 -21.62
CA ILE A 1025 -20.32 -12.89 -21.05
C ILE A 1025 -20.72 -11.63 -21.83
N LEU A 1026 -19.78 -10.71 -22.05
CA LEU A 1026 -20.00 -9.47 -22.82
C LEU A 1026 -20.37 -9.74 -24.30
N LYS A 1027 -19.87 -10.83 -24.89
CA LYS A 1027 -20.24 -11.28 -26.24
C LYS A 1027 -21.62 -11.98 -26.29
N LYS A 1028 -22.08 -12.62 -25.21
CA LYS A 1028 -23.48 -13.10 -25.09
C LYS A 1028 -24.47 -11.93 -25.12
N GLU A 1029 -24.13 -10.78 -24.50
CA GLU A 1029 -24.97 -9.57 -24.51
C GLU A 1029 -25.00 -8.84 -25.87
N LYS A 1030 -23.92 -8.91 -26.67
CA LYS A 1030 -23.81 -8.28 -27.98
C LYS A 1030 -23.69 -9.31 -29.10
N HIS A 1031 -24.83 -9.76 -29.64
CA HIS A 1031 -24.98 -10.76 -30.72
C HIS A 1031 -23.89 -10.72 -31.82
N THR A 1032 -22.78 -11.39 -31.55
CA THR A 1032 -21.62 -11.55 -32.42
C THR A 1032 -21.08 -12.96 -32.22
N LYS A 1033 -20.24 -13.45 -33.14
CA LYS A 1033 -19.85 -14.87 -33.18
C LYS A 1033 -19.31 -15.35 -31.82
N LYS A 1034 -19.82 -16.50 -31.37
CA LYS A 1034 -19.38 -17.20 -30.15
C LYS A 1034 -17.84 -17.23 -30.07
N SER A 1035 -17.28 -17.10 -28.86
CA SER A 1035 -15.97 -17.70 -28.62
C SER A 1035 -16.07 -19.21 -28.92
N LYS A 1036 -15.13 -19.77 -29.68
CA LYS A 1036 -15.12 -21.19 -30.02
C LYS A 1036 -14.71 -22.06 -28.82
N TYR A 1037 -14.01 -21.45 -27.86
CA TYR A 1037 -13.45 -22.09 -26.68
C TYR A 1037 -13.87 -21.29 -25.42
N ILE A 1038 -14.34 -22.01 -24.39
CA ILE A 1038 -14.66 -21.50 -23.06
C ILE A 1038 -14.12 -22.52 -22.06
N ILE A 1039 -13.19 -22.10 -21.20
CA ILE A 1039 -12.62 -23.00 -20.20
C ILE A 1039 -13.70 -23.26 -19.15
N SER A 1040 -13.92 -24.54 -18.84
CA SER A 1040 -15.04 -24.98 -18.00
C SER A 1040 -14.76 -26.36 -17.42
N GLY A 1041 -15.22 -26.61 -16.20
CA GLY A 1041 -14.95 -27.85 -15.47
C GLY A 1041 -15.91 -28.03 -14.31
N ASP A 1042 -15.99 -29.25 -13.79
CA ASP A 1042 -16.82 -29.53 -12.62
C ASP A 1042 -16.26 -28.88 -11.35
N LEU A 1043 -14.93 -28.81 -11.20
CA LEU A 1043 -14.27 -28.12 -10.08
C LEU A 1043 -13.03 -27.36 -10.56
N ARG A 1044 -12.86 -26.11 -10.09
CA ARG A 1044 -11.62 -25.32 -10.16
C ARG A 1044 -11.28 -24.84 -8.75
N VAL A 1045 -10.01 -24.96 -8.35
CA VAL A 1045 -9.47 -24.45 -7.08
C VAL A 1045 -8.31 -23.52 -7.38
N VAL A 1046 -8.27 -22.35 -6.73
CA VAL A 1046 -7.20 -21.37 -6.88
C VAL A 1046 -6.72 -20.94 -5.48
N LEU A 1047 -5.40 -20.95 -5.26
CA LEU A 1047 -4.78 -20.52 -4.00
C LEU A 1047 -3.90 -19.30 -4.26
N THR A 1048 -4.23 -18.16 -3.63
CA THR A 1048 -3.39 -16.94 -3.67
C THR A 1048 -2.95 -16.54 -2.27
N TRP A 1049 -1.79 -15.88 -2.14
CA TRP A 1049 -1.26 -15.39 -0.86
C TRP A 1049 -0.92 -13.89 -0.89
N THR A 1050 -0.44 -13.34 0.24
CA THR A 1050 -0.29 -11.89 0.43
C THR A 1050 1.12 -11.33 0.40
N SER A 1051 2.14 -12.17 0.59
CA SER A 1051 3.58 -11.83 0.64
C SER A 1051 4.30 -12.35 -0.61
N SER A 1052 5.44 -11.78 -0.98
CA SER A 1052 6.34 -12.37 -2.00
C SER A 1052 7.31 -13.36 -1.36
N ASP A 1053 8.12 -14.04 -2.17
CA ASP A 1053 9.25 -14.88 -1.75
C ASP A 1053 8.80 -15.99 -0.75
N THR A 1054 7.55 -16.45 -0.95
CA THR A 1054 6.82 -17.36 -0.06
C THR A 1054 6.43 -18.62 -0.83
N ASP A 1055 6.82 -19.76 -0.29
CA ASP A 1055 6.87 -21.10 -0.87
C ASP A 1055 5.75 -21.95 -0.25
N ILE A 1056 4.66 -22.14 -1.00
CA ILE A 1056 3.36 -22.68 -0.59
C ILE A 1056 2.80 -23.57 -1.71
N ASP A 1057 2.47 -24.83 -1.39
CA ASP A 1057 1.90 -25.80 -2.34
C ASP A 1057 0.37 -25.98 -2.17
N LEU A 1058 -0.35 -26.11 -3.29
CA LEU A 1058 -1.75 -26.47 -3.39
C LEU A 1058 -1.94 -27.99 -3.61
N HIS A 1059 -2.53 -28.67 -2.64
CA HIS A 1059 -2.82 -30.12 -2.72
C HIS A 1059 -4.34 -30.39 -2.82
N LEU A 1060 -4.76 -31.22 -3.78
CA LEU A 1060 -6.16 -31.65 -3.97
C LEU A 1060 -6.34 -33.17 -3.80
N ILE A 1061 -6.67 -33.58 -2.57
CA ILE A 1061 -7.02 -34.98 -2.27
C ILE A 1061 -8.44 -35.27 -2.78
N THR A 1062 -8.56 -36.23 -3.70
CA THR A 1062 -9.81 -36.67 -4.35
C THR A 1062 -10.67 -37.57 -3.45
N PRO A 1063 -11.96 -37.82 -3.80
CA PRO A 1063 -12.80 -38.79 -3.12
C PRO A 1063 -12.26 -40.23 -3.11
N SER A 1064 -11.49 -40.60 -4.13
CA SER A 1064 -10.77 -41.87 -4.23
C SER A 1064 -9.49 -41.94 -3.39
N GLY A 1065 -9.06 -40.83 -2.78
CA GLY A 1065 -7.88 -40.77 -1.91
C GLY A 1065 -6.54 -40.62 -2.64
N LYS A 1066 -6.58 -40.30 -3.95
CA LYS A 1066 -5.40 -39.79 -4.66
C LYS A 1066 -5.16 -38.34 -4.23
N ASP A 1067 -3.91 -37.91 -4.20
CA ASP A 1067 -3.53 -36.51 -4.01
C ASP A 1067 -2.97 -35.94 -5.31
N PHE A 1068 -3.23 -34.67 -5.59
CA PHE A 1068 -2.76 -33.98 -6.80
C PHE A 1068 -2.15 -32.64 -6.39
N TYR A 1069 -0.93 -32.40 -6.86
CA TYR A 1069 -0.02 -31.30 -6.54
C TYR A 1069 1.04 -31.22 -7.66
N TYR A 1070 1.97 -30.28 -7.64
CA TYR A 1070 2.97 -30.11 -8.72
C TYR A 1070 3.70 -31.42 -9.12
N GLY A 1071 4.02 -32.30 -8.16
CA GLY A 1071 4.70 -33.59 -8.41
C GLY A 1071 3.77 -34.79 -8.70
N ASN A 1072 2.46 -34.56 -8.83
CA ASN A 1072 1.47 -35.49 -9.39
C ASN A 1072 0.33 -34.64 -9.96
N ASP A 1073 0.64 -33.99 -11.07
CA ASP A 1073 -0.03 -32.85 -11.69
C ASP A 1073 -1.17 -33.24 -12.64
N GLU A 1074 -0.89 -34.20 -13.52
CA GLU A 1074 -1.64 -34.44 -14.76
C GLU A 1074 -2.41 -35.77 -14.77
N SER A 1075 -3.50 -35.76 -15.55
CA SER A 1075 -4.29 -36.92 -15.93
C SER A 1075 -5.34 -36.52 -16.98
N ASP A 1076 -6.02 -37.49 -17.60
CA ASP A 1076 -7.17 -37.29 -18.49
C ASP A 1076 -8.24 -36.31 -17.96
N ASN A 1077 -8.30 -36.11 -16.63
CA ASN A 1077 -9.43 -35.48 -15.93
C ASN A 1077 -9.06 -34.36 -14.93
N ILE A 1078 -7.81 -34.30 -14.46
CA ILE A 1078 -7.29 -33.31 -13.51
C ILE A 1078 -5.93 -32.82 -14.03
N ARG A 1079 -5.72 -31.50 -14.08
CA ARG A 1079 -4.45 -30.83 -14.43
C ARG A 1079 -4.11 -29.81 -13.34
N TYR A 1080 -2.87 -29.85 -12.87
CA TYR A 1080 -2.22 -28.72 -12.22
C TYR A 1080 -1.92 -27.67 -13.28
N ASN A 1081 -2.33 -26.44 -13.05
CA ASN A 1081 -2.37 -25.41 -14.09
C ASN A 1081 -1.27 -24.36 -13.90
N THR A 1082 -0.75 -24.19 -12.67
CA THR A 1082 0.09 -23.04 -12.32
C THR A 1082 0.88 -23.34 -11.05
N ASP A 1083 2.21 -23.20 -11.05
CA ASP A 1083 3.12 -23.65 -9.98
C ASP A 1083 4.10 -22.55 -9.51
N ILE A 1084 3.59 -21.65 -8.66
CA ILE A 1084 4.33 -20.46 -8.23
C ILE A 1084 5.40 -20.80 -7.17
N THR A 1085 6.58 -21.20 -7.63
CA THR A 1085 7.75 -21.44 -6.76
C THR A 1085 8.43 -20.17 -6.24
N ASP A 1086 8.18 -19.00 -6.85
CA ASP A 1086 8.63 -17.68 -6.36
C ASP A 1086 7.60 -16.56 -6.63
N GLY A 1087 7.50 -15.61 -5.70
CA GLY A 1087 6.56 -14.48 -5.77
C GLY A 1087 5.22 -14.71 -5.04
N TYR A 1088 4.10 -14.43 -5.72
CA TYR A 1088 2.74 -14.44 -5.16
C TYR A 1088 1.85 -15.41 -5.93
N GLY A 1089 1.05 -16.26 -5.27
CA GLY A 1089 0.07 -17.11 -5.98
C GLY A 1089 -0.82 -16.33 -6.97
N PRO A 1090 -1.25 -16.96 -8.07
CA PRO A 1090 -2.10 -18.14 -7.95
C PRO A 1090 -1.43 -19.46 -8.29
N GLU A 1091 -1.60 -20.46 -7.43
CA GLU A 1091 -1.62 -21.86 -7.87
C GLU A 1091 -3.04 -22.25 -8.27
N GLU A 1092 -3.20 -23.16 -9.22
CA GLU A 1092 -4.51 -23.55 -9.73
C GLU A 1092 -4.61 -25.04 -10.10
N ILE A 1093 -5.72 -25.68 -9.73
CA ILE A 1093 -6.07 -27.06 -10.15
C ILE A 1093 -7.45 -27.07 -10.79
N ILE A 1094 -7.56 -27.68 -11.98
CA ILE A 1094 -8.81 -27.84 -12.73
C ILE A 1094 -9.18 -29.32 -12.86
N VAL A 1095 -10.45 -29.64 -12.58
CA VAL A 1095 -11.06 -30.97 -12.72
C VAL A 1095 -12.14 -30.92 -13.79
N LYS A 1096 -11.95 -31.65 -14.91
CA LYS A 1096 -12.91 -31.72 -16.03
C LYS A 1096 -14.26 -32.30 -15.58
N LYS A 1097 -14.25 -33.46 -14.90
CA LYS A 1097 -15.43 -34.18 -14.40
C LYS A 1097 -15.18 -34.66 -12.98
N ALA A 1098 -15.91 -34.17 -11.99
CA ALA A 1098 -15.60 -34.47 -10.59
C ALA A 1098 -16.26 -35.77 -10.11
N GLU A 1099 -15.50 -36.57 -9.37
CA GLU A 1099 -16.01 -37.77 -8.69
C GLU A 1099 -16.99 -37.37 -7.58
N LYS A 1100 -18.10 -38.09 -7.42
CA LYS A 1100 -19.03 -37.84 -6.31
C LYS A 1100 -18.40 -38.21 -4.98
N GLY A 1101 -18.31 -37.25 -4.05
CA GLY A 1101 -17.72 -37.49 -2.74
C GLY A 1101 -17.11 -36.24 -2.11
N ARG A 1102 -16.02 -36.42 -1.36
CA ARG A 1102 -15.34 -35.36 -0.60
C ARG A 1102 -13.95 -35.07 -1.20
N TYR A 1103 -13.81 -33.91 -1.82
CA TYR A 1103 -12.51 -33.34 -2.13
C TYR A 1103 -11.97 -32.62 -0.88
N THR A 1104 -10.66 -32.70 -0.66
CA THR A 1104 -9.97 -32.05 0.46
C THR A 1104 -8.85 -31.20 -0.10
N ILE A 1105 -8.90 -29.90 0.14
CA ILE A 1105 -7.83 -28.99 -0.24
C ILE A 1105 -6.89 -28.91 0.96
N MET A 1106 -5.66 -29.34 0.74
CA MET A 1106 -4.54 -29.26 1.67
C MET A 1106 -3.59 -28.16 1.18
N ILE A 1107 -2.77 -27.63 2.09
CA ILE A 1107 -1.81 -26.57 1.84
C ILE A 1107 -0.55 -26.93 2.63
N ASP A 1108 0.60 -26.94 1.98
CA ASP A 1108 1.88 -27.14 2.61
C ASP A 1108 2.67 -25.82 2.50
N PHE A 1109 3.24 -25.33 3.60
CA PHE A 1109 3.94 -24.04 3.67
C PHE A 1109 5.38 -24.26 4.12
N PHE A 1110 6.31 -24.10 3.19
CA PHE A 1110 7.70 -24.55 3.28
C PHE A 1110 8.62 -23.42 3.73
N ALA A 1111 8.48 -22.23 3.14
CA ALA A 1111 9.30 -21.07 3.48
C ALA A 1111 8.58 -19.74 3.30
N ASP A 1112 8.77 -18.87 4.29
CA ASP A 1112 8.92 -17.43 4.06
C ASP A 1112 10.45 -17.21 4.00
N ARG A 1113 10.95 -16.63 2.91
CA ARG A 1113 12.40 -16.38 2.71
C ARG A 1113 12.80 -14.94 3.05
N GLN A 1114 11.86 -14.09 3.47
CA GLN A 1114 12.12 -12.67 3.74
C GLN A 1114 12.86 -12.43 5.07
N GLN A 1115 13.77 -11.46 5.08
CA GLN A 1115 14.57 -11.10 6.25
C GLN A 1115 13.89 -10.08 7.19
N THR A 1116 12.69 -9.62 6.85
CA THR A 1116 11.92 -8.58 7.54
C THR A 1116 10.83 -9.17 8.44
N ILE A 1117 10.51 -8.52 9.56
CA ILE A 1117 9.41 -9.00 10.44
C ILE A 1117 8.06 -8.54 9.87
N HIS A 1118 7.47 -9.39 9.03
CA HIS A 1118 6.14 -9.17 8.46
C HIS A 1118 5.00 -9.67 9.37
N GLY A 1119 3.77 -9.32 8.99
CA GLY A 1119 2.57 -9.92 9.57
C GLY A 1119 2.39 -11.38 9.13
N PRO A 1120 1.50 -12.14 9.77
CA PRO A 1120 1.22 -13.51 9.33
C PRO A 1120 0.59 -13.52 7.93
N VAL A 1121 1.13 -14.34 7.03
CA VAL A 1121 0.79 -14.38 5.59
C VAL A 1121 -0.68 -14.73 5.41
N GLY A 1122 -1.45 -13.85 4.78
CA GLY A 1122 -2.83 -14.11 4.39
C GLY A 1122 -2.90 -15.01 3.16
N LEU A 1123 -3.89 -15.92 3.12
CA LEU A 1123 -4.22 -16.73 1.95
C LEU A 1123 -5.66 -16.50 1.53
N SER A 1124 -5.98 -16.65 0.25
CA SER A 1124 -7.33 -16.74 -0.29
C SER A 1124 -7.47 -18.02 -1.12
N ILE A 1125 -8.26 -18.98 -0.62
CA ILE A 1125 -8.69 -20.16 -1.39
C ILE A 1125 -9.99 -19.82 -2.10
N GLU A 1126 -9.98 -19.80 -3.43
CA GLU A 1126 -11.16 -19.63 -4.27
C GLU A 1126 -11.56 -20.98 -4.87
N MET A 1127 -12.83 -21.34 -4.77
CA MET A 1127 -13.35 -22.66 -5.12
C MET A 1127 -14.61 -22.52 -5.98
N TYR A 1128 -14.56 -23.03 -7.20
CA TYR A 1128 -15.63 -22.90 -8.19
C TYR A 1128 -16.15 -24.28 -8.56
N LYS A 1129 -17.43 -24.57 -8.29
CA LYS A 1129 -18.12 -25.74 -8.86
C LYS A 1129 -18.81 -25.38 -10.16
N TYR A 1130 -18.87 -26.32 -11.11
CA TYR A 1130 -19.49 -26.14 -12.42
C TYR A 1130 -18.99 -24.86 -13.12
N PHE A 1131 -17.68 -24.63 -12.99
CA PHE A 1131 -16.97 -23.45 -13.46
C PHE A 1131 -17.15 -23.24 -14.97
N GLY A 1132 -17.38 -22.00 -15.39
CA GLY A 1132 -17.64 -21.64 -16.79
C GLY A 1132 -19.04 -22.03 -17.28
N THR A 1133 -19.96 -22.40 -16.38
CA THR A 1133 -21.34 -22.81 -16.72
C THR A 1133 -22.41 -21.98 -16.01
N GLU A 1134 -23.66 -22.09 -16.47
CA GLU A 1134 -24.83 -21.42 -15.88
C GLU A 1134 -25.22 -21.96 -14.48
N LYS A 1135 -24.45 -22.91 -13.93
CA LYS A 1135 -24.65 -23.51 -12.59
C LYS A 1135 -23.54 -23.15 -11.59
N GLU A 1136 -22.68 -22.19 -11.92
CA GLU A 1136 -21.46 -21.93 -11.15
C GLU A 1136 -21.71 -21.61 -9.66
N GLU A 1137 -21.02 -22.32 -8.75
CA GLU A 1137 -21.00 -22.01 -7.31
C GLU A 1137 -19.58 -21.60 -6.88
N ARG A 1138 -19.32 -20.30 -6.72
CA ARG A 1138 -18.04 -19.77 -6.20
C ARG A 1138 -18.07 -19.56 -4.69
N THR A 1139 -17.29 -20.35 -3.97
CA THR A 1139 -16.96 -20.17 -2.54
C THR A 1139 -15.58 -19.54 -2.40
N GLU A 1140 -15.38 -18.67 -1.42
CA GLU A 1140 -14.08 -18.08 -1.08
C GLU A 1140 -13.81 -18.26 0.41
N LYS A 1141 -12.56 -18.63 0.75
CA LYS A 1141 -12.13 -18.79 2.13
C LYS A 1141 -10.77 -18.16 2.35
N VAL A 1142 -10.74 -17.12 3.17
CA VAL A 1142 -9.51 -16.46 3.60
C VAL A 1142 -8.93 -17.18 4.82
N LEU A 1143 -7.61 -17.36 4.83
CA LEU A 1143 -6.82 -17.96 5.89
C LEU A 1143 -5.64 -17.06 6.26
N THR A 1144 -4.86 -17.46 7.26
CA THR A 1144 -3.63 -16.77 7.64
C THR A 1144 -2.65 -17.77 8.24
N LEU A 1145 -1.40 -17.76 7.80
CA LEU A 1145 -0.33 -18.63 8.31
C LEU A 1145 0.61 -17.84 9.21
N THR A 1146 0.99 -18.43 10.35
CA THR A 1146 1.88 -17.80 11.33
C THR A 1146 3.25 -18.46 11.43
N LYS A 1147 3.42 -19.66 10.86
CA LYS A 1147 4.62 -20.50 10.87
C LYS A 1147 4.56 -21.50 9.71
N LYS A 1148 5.73 -21.93 9.21
CA LYS A 1148 5.91 -23.08 8.32
C LYS A 1148 5.15 -24.29 8.87
N ALA A 1149 4.38 -24.98 8.03
CA ALA A 1149 3.67 -26.20 8.40
C ALA A 1149 3.21 -26.96 7.15
N LYS A 1150 3.37 -28.28 7.18
CA LYS A 1150 2.88 -29.20 6.17
C LYS A 1150 1.49 -29.74 6.51
N ASN A 1151 0.72 -30.11 5.48
CA ASN A 1151 -0.59 -30.73 5.53
C ASN A 1151 -1.64 -29.91 6.29
N ILE A 1152 -1.69 -28.60 6.03
CA ILE A 1152 -2.69 -27.68 6.58
C ILE A 1152 -4.01 -27.89 5.81
N GLN A 1153 -5.09 -28.28 6.49
CA GLN A 1153 -6.35 -28.62 5.82
C GLN A 1153 -7.16 -27.37 5.38
N GLY A 1154 -6.70 -26.72 4.30
CA GLY A 1154 -7.23 -25.51 3.69
C GLY A 1154 -8.75 -25.50 3.55
N ALA A 1155 -9.34 -26.44 2.81
CA ALA A 1155 -10.80 -26.51 2.63
C ALA A 1155 -11.32 -27.93 2.38
N ILE A 1156 -12.65 -28.07 2.34
CA ILE A 1156 -13.34 -29.31 1.97
C ILE A 1156 -14.47 -28.93 1.01
N ILE A 1157 -14.55 -29.62 -0.13
CA ILE A 1157 -15.63 -29.49 -1.10
C ILE A 1157 -16.36 -30.84 -1.18
N LYS A 1158 -17.69 -30.79 -1.30
CA LYS A 1158 -18.51 -31.97 -1.60
C LYS A 1158 -19.15 -31.82 -2.98
N PHE A 1159 -19.07 -32.90 -3.76
CA PHE A 1159 -19.63 -33.03 -5.12
C PHE A 1159 -20.55 -34.26 -5.20
#